data_AF-A0AAQ6ITF4-F1
#
_entry.id   AF-A0AAQ6ITF4-F1
#
_cell.length_a   1.000
_cell.length_b   1.000
_cell.length_c   1.000
_cell.angle_alpha   90.00
_cell.angle_beta   90.00
_cell.angle_gamma   90.00
#
_symmetry.space_group_name_H-M   'P 1'
#
loop_
_entity.id
_entity.type
_entity.pdbx_description
1 polymer ?
#
loop_
_entity_poly.entity_id
_entity_poly.type
_entity_poly.pdbx_seq_one_letter_code
_entity_poly.pdbx_strand_id
1 'polypeptide(L)'
;SPEVLSEKDECGAGPLHHAAAGGHVTLIQFITNSVDSQELNSCDEQGSVPLHWAVERNKPESCRALLDLGADPNILNMALLSPLHLAINLGHNNLVEIKRGARLCQQNKLGHFAIHAAAFAGAKKAMEVILKAGEELGRSASCHINYLDKSRSSPLHLAVRGGNMDAIRLCIANGAKVDQQQNDRCTPLHLACTQGATEVVKLMLSSVDRVEDIINLTDGACQTPLHRATIFDHAELAEYLISLGADLNSIDCKGHTPLLLATSCGAWKTVALLLSKGTNVNVKDRCGCNFLHLAILQPKGLKNLPEEVLQHTSVKTLLSCEDNEGCTPLHYACRLGIHDSVKNMLGLSGQVGLACKSKDKKSALHFAAQYGRINTCHRLLESITDSRLLNEGDERGLTPLHLASRGGHTKVVQLLLRKGALFHSDYKGLTCLHHAAAEGYTQTIEILLSANPKLLDKTDEDGNTAIHFAAREGHVAAVKLMLSRGAELVLNKNDTSFLHEALQNGRKDVVNAVIDSDRYVRYIRIEYDFAWLQAPLEVTKSFGKTTGYQPLAALNAMVQYNRIELLNHPVCKKYLRMKWIAYGSTAHLLNMFMYLLGLLPLTHLIVNLRPTMNVTDTGEHSIIMVPTAFIEVNLFLTFCMVMVLVMSVYCIAKELVQISQQRWNYFKDYSNHCDWFSAVFSLLYIIPVMFNMEGSLHWQAGAIAVLNSWVGFLLYLQRFEGVGIYVVMFGEIMKTLVRIVMLFVYLMLAFGLAFHALMLNQKQFDSVPLSVMQTFVMMVGELNYQNNFLETYLNNELPFGFLTYFIFVCFVLLMPILLVNLMIGLAVGDIAEVQRNAALKRIAMQIDLHTALEDKLPYWFMKRVDKRSITIYPNRKCSRVRSILTENKHSTRNLIFFVTFLIIENELKKQKSRMKEMSSMLEKQHSLLKLIIQKMEITSEADECDGPVNVKASMWPGLSQVKARGHTVSRWVPLMKAIESKRK
;
A
#
# COMPACT_ATOMS: atom_id res chain seq x y z
N SER A 1 -23.57 -12.77 -63.18
CA SER A 1 -23.75 -14.17 -62.74
C SER A 1 -24.46 -14.16 -61.39
N PRO A 2 -25.24 -15.21 -61.03
CA PRO A 2 -25.95 -15.28 -59.75
C PRO A 2 -25.01 -15.10 -58.54
N GLU A 3 -23.77 -15.59 -58.65
CA GLU A 3 -22.72 -15.48 -57.63
C GLU A 3 -22.25 -14.04 -57.35
N VAL A 4 -22.38 -13.11 -58.32
CA VAL A 4 -22.02 -11.69 -58.12
C VAL A 4 -23.17 -10.93 -57.45
N LEU A 5 -24.41 -11.45 -57.53
CA LEU A 5 -25.58 -10.82 -56.93
C LEU A 5 -25.69 -11.10 -55.42
N SER A 6 -24.95 -12.09 -54.90
CA SER A 6 -24.86 -12.42 -53.48
C SER A 6 -23.63 -11.83 -52.76
N GLU A 7 -22.75 -11.11 -53.48
CA GLU A 7 -21.62 -10.40 -52.89
C GLU A 7 -22.12 -9.25 -51.99
N LYS A 8 -21.54 -9.14 -50.80
CA LYS A 8 -21.85 -8.10 -49.82
C LYS A 8 -20.71 -7.09 -49.74
N ASP A 9 -21.05 -5.82 -49.55
CA ASP A 9 -20.06 -4.77 -49.30
C ASP A 9 -19.46 -4.85 -47.88
N GLU A 10 -18.53 -3.93 -47.56
CA GLU A 10 -17.88 -3.84 -46.25
C GLU A 10 -18.86 -3.60 -45.08
N CYS A 11 -20.11 -3.20 -45.36
CA CYS A 11 -21.18 -3.01 -44.38
C CYS A 11 -22.14 -4.21 -44.33
N GLY A 12 -21.85 -5.30 -45.06
CA GLY A 12 -22.70 -6.49 -45.16
C GLY A 12 -23.95 -6.30 -46.03
N ALA A 13 -24.06 -5.19 -46.77
CA ALA A 13 -25.20 -4.87 -47.61
C ALA A 13 -25.02 -5.45 -49.03
N GLY A 14 -26.05 -6.13 -49.53
CA GLY A 14 -26.07 -6.69 -50.89
C GLY A 14 -26.58 -5.72 -51.95
N PRO A 15 -26.49 -6.07 -53.25
CA PRO A 15 -26.96 -5.25 -54.37
C PRO A 15 -28.44 -4.84 -54.26
N LEU A 16 -29.27 -5.68 -53.63
CA LEU A 16 -30.68 -5.39 -53.38
C LEU A 16 -30.88 -4.19 -52.42
N HIS A 17 -29.99 -3.98 -51.44
CA HIS A 17 -30.05 -2.83 -50.52
C HIS A 17 -29.78 -1.52 -51.27
N HIS A 18 -28.77 -1.51 -52.15
CA HIS A 18 -28.42 -0.36 -52.98
C HIS A 18 -29.49 -0.07 -54.04
N ALA A 19 -30.06 -1.10 -54.67
CA ALA A 19 -31.17 -0.95 -55.61
C ALA A 19 -32.43 -0.36 -54.93
N ALA A 20 -32.74 -0.83 -53.71
CA ALA A 20 -33.83 -0.33 -52.89
C ALA A 20 -33.64 1.15 -52.51
N ALA A 21 -32.44 1.53 -52.06
CA ALA A 21 -32.07 2.91 -51.75
C ALA A 21 -32.07 3.84 -52.98
N GLY A 22 -31.65 3.32 -54.15
CA GLY A 22 -31.56 4.08 -55.40
C GLY A 22 -32.92 4.39 -56.03
N GLY A 23 -33.96 3.60 -55.75
CA GLY A 23 -35.28 3.75 -56.39
C GLY A 23 -35.46 2.91 -57.65
N HIS A 24 -34.58 1.93 -57.91
CA HIS A 24 -34.56 1.20 -59.19
C HIS A 24 -35.50 -0.02 -59.15
N VAL A 25 -36.79 0.21 -59.35
CA VAL A 25 -37.84 -0.83 -59.26
C VAL A 25 -37.60 -2.01 -60.21
N THR A 26 -37.18 -1.75 -61.45
CA THR A 26 -36.87 -2.79 -62.44
C THR A 26 -35.70 -3.67 -62.02
N LEU A 27 -34.70 -3.07 -61.36
CA LEU A 27 -33.54 -3.79 -60.83
C LEU A 27 -33.91 -4.62 -59.60
N ILE A 28 -34.77 -4.10 -58.72
CA ILE A 28 -35.31 -4.84 -57.56
C ILE A 28 -36.08 -6.09 -58.03
N GLN A 29 -36.97 -5.94 -59.02
CA GLN A 29 -37.72 -7.06 -59.60
C GLN A 29 -36.80 -8.07 -60.29
N PHE A 30 -35.80 -7.60 -61.05
CA PHE A 30 -34.85 -8.46 -61.72
C PHE A 30 -34.02 -9.28 -60.73
N ILE A 31 -33.44 -8.64 -59.71
CA ILE A 31 -32.64 -9.31 -58.67
C ILE A 31 -33.50 -10.34 -57.94
N THR A 32 -34.71 -9.96 -57.52
CA THR A 32 -35.62 -10.85 -56.76
C THR A 32 -36.12 -12.04 -57.58
N ASN A 33 -36.29 -11.90 -58.90
CA ASN A 33 -36.65 -13.02 -59.78
C ASN A 33 -35.48 -13.95 -60.09
N SER A 34 -34.24 -13.48 -59.90
CA SER A 34 -33.02 -14.21 -60.22
C SER A 34 -32.36 -14.89 -59.01
N VAL A 35 -32.75 -14.53 -57.79
CA VAL A 35 -32.18 -15.05 -56.54
C VAL A 35 -33.28 -15.55 -55.58
N ASP A 36 -32.92 -16.42 -54.64
CA ASP A 36 -33.87 -17.05 -53.70
C ASP A 36 -34.64 -16.02 -52.85
N SER A 37 -35.92 -16.31 -52.59
CA SER A 37 -36.83 -15.50 -51.77
C SER A 37 -36.32 -15.13 -50.36
N GLN A 38 -35.29 -15.81 -49.87
CA GLN A 38 -34.63 -15.50 -48.59
C GLN A 38 -33.81 -14.20 -48.63
N GLU A 39 -33.35 -13.76 -49.81
CA GLU A 39 -32.55 -12.54 -49.94
C GLU A 39 -33.36 -11.24 -49.76
N LEU A 40 -34.69 -11.27 -49.94
CA LEU A 40 -35.56 -10.10 -49.66
C LEU A 40 -35.46 -9.62 -48.20
N ASN A 41 -35.20 -10.55 -47.29
CA ASN A 41 -35.10 -10.31 -45.84
C ASN A 41 -33.64 -10.41 -45.34
N SER A 42 -32.67 -10.40 -46.25
CA SER A 42 -31.26 -10.35 -45.89
C SER A 42 -30.96 -9.08 -45.11
N CYS A 43 -30.14 -9.20 -44.06
CA CYS A 43 -29.77 -8.07 -43.20
C CYS A 43 -28.33 -7.65 -43.49
N ASP A 44 -28.09 -6.33 -43.43
CA ASP A 44 -26.76 -5.74 -43.30
C ASP A 44 -26.16 -5.95 -41.89
N GLU A 45 -24.94 -5.47 -41.64
CA GLU A 45 -24.31 -5.55 -40.32
C GLU A 45 -25.09 -4.83 -39.22
N GLN A 46 -25.90 -3.82 -39.58
CA GLN A 46 -26.78 -3.09 -38.68
C GLN A 46 -28.15 -3.78 -38.50
N GLY A 47 -28.35 -4.96 -39.08
CA GLY A 47 -29.61 -5.71 -39.00
C GLY A 47 -30.74 -5.15 -39.87
N SER A 48 -30.44 -4.21 -40.76
CA SER A 48 -31.41 -3.53 -41.61
C SER A 48 -31.63 -4.31 -42.90
N VAL A 49 -32.91 -4.57 -43.22
CA VAL A 49 -33.32 -5.17 -44.50
C VAL A 49 -33.38 -4.12 -45.64
N PRO A 50 -33.41 -4.51 -46.92
CA PRO A 50 -33.53 -3.58 -48.05
C PRO A 50 -34.71 -2.60 -47.93
N LEU A 51 -35.78 -3.03 -47.26
CA LEU A 51 -36.93 -2.17 -46.98
C LEU A 51 -36.59 -1.00 -46.03
N HIS A 52 -35.69 -1.17 -45.06
CA HIS A 52 -35.20 -0.07 -44.22
C HIS A 52 -34.44 0.97 -45.03
N TRP A 53 -33.58 0.54 -45.96
CA TRP A 53 -32.81 1.41 -46.85
C TRP A 53 -33.72 2.21 -47.80
N ALA A 54 -34.76 1.57 -48.34
CA ALA A 54 -35.78 2.26 -49.15
C ALA A 54 -36.56 3.31 -48.33
N VAL A 55 -36.90 2.99 -47.07
CA VAL A 55 -37.59 3.91 -46.17
C VAL A 55 -36.69 5.09 -45.78
N GLU A 56 -35.42 4.83 -45.45
CA GLU A 56 -34.44 5.84 -45.08
C GLU A 56 -34.22 6.86 -46.19
N ARG A 57 -34.17 6.40 -47.45
CA ARG A 57 -34.02 7.24 -48.65
C ARG A 57 -35.33 7.79 -49.22
N ASN A 58 -36.45 7.61 -48.51
CA ASN A 58 -37.79 8.06 -48.90
C ASN A 58 -38.22 7.61 -50.32
N LYS A 59 -38.08 6.31 -50.64
CA LYS A 59 -38.39 5.74 -51.95
C LYS A 59 -39.72 4.94 -51.93
N PRO A 60 -40.88 5.58 -52.19
CA PRO A 60 -42.18 4.92 -52.06
C PRO A 60 -42.39 3.79 -53.06
N GLU A 61 -41.89 3.94 -54.29
CA GLU A 61 -42.04 2.95 -55.35
C GLU A 61 -41.22 1.68 -55.06
N SER A 62 -39.99 1.83 -54.55
CA SER A 62 -39.19 0.71 -54.05
C SER A 62 -39.87 0.00 -52.88
N CYS A 63 -40.43 0.74 -51.91
CA CYS A 63 -41.14 0.15 -50.79
C CYS A 63 -42.37 -0.65 -51.25
N ARG A 64 -43.16 -0.12 -52.19
CA ARG A 64 -44.32 -0.85 -52.76
C ARG A 64 -43.85 -2.13 -53.47
N ALA A 65 -42.86 -2.01 -54.35
CA ALA A 65 -42.34 -3.15 -55.10
C ALA A 65 -41.79 -4.26 -54.17
N LEU A 66 -41.02 -3.90 -53.13
CA LEU A 66 -40.51 -4.86 -52.15
C LEU A 66 -41.63 -5.53 -51.34
N LEU A 67 -42.66 -4.79 -50.93
CA LEU A 67 -43.81 -5.34 -50.20
C LEU A 67 -44.67 -6.24 -51.10
N ASP A 68 -44.84 -5.89 -52.37
CA ASP A 68 -45.59 -6.68 -53.36
C ASP A 68 -44.87 -8.01 -53.68
N LEU A 69 -43.54 -8.01 -53.60
CA LEU A 69 -42.69 -9.20 -53.74
C LEU A 69 -42.57 -10.03 -52.45
N GLY A 70 -43.22 -9.62 -51.35
CA GLY A 70 -43.30 -10.41 -50.11
C GLY A 70 -42.24 -10.12 -49.05
N ALA A 71 -41.55 -8.97 -49.10
CA ALA A 71 -40.65 -8.55 -48.02
C ALA A 71 -41.39 -8.39 -46.68
N ASP A 72 -40.79 -8.83 -45.57
CA ASP A 72 -41.41 -8.72 -44.24
C ASP A 72 -41.17 -7.32 -43.63
N PRO A 73 -42.23 -6.49 -43.43
CA PRO A 73 -42.10 -5.16 -42.84
C PRO A 73 -41.92 -5.14 -41.32
N ASN A 74 -41.85 -6.30 -40.67
CA ASN A 74 -41.81 -6.40 -39.22
C ASN A 74 -40.42 -6.70 -38.65
N ILE A 75 -39.42 -6.90 -39.52
CA ILE A 75 -38.03 -7.14 -39.12
C ILE A 75 -37.47 -5.89 -38.44
N LEU A 76 -36.78 -6.08 -37.31
CA LEU A 76 -36.18 -5.01 -36.53
C LEU A 76 -34.69 -4.94 -36.80
N ASN A 77 -34.18 -3.73 -37.07
CA ASN A 77 -32.74 -3.49 -37.12
C ASN A 77 -32.10 -3.51 -35.71
N MET A 78 -30.78 -3.34 -35.63
CA MET A 78 -30.05 -3.27 -34.35
C MET A 78 -30.50 -2.09 -33.47
N ALA A 79 -31.01 -1.02 -34.07
CA ALA A 79 -31.66 0.09 -33.36
C ALA A 79 -33.08 -0.24 -32.87
N LEU A 80 -33.53 -1.48 -33.06
CA LEU A 80 -34.83 -2.00 -32.63
C LEU A 80 -36.01 -1.28 -33.30
N LEU A 81 -35.80 -0.70 -34.47
CA LEU A 81 -36.83 -0.03 -35.26
C LEU A 81 -37.28 -0.99 -36.36
N SER A 82 -38.60 -1.04 -36.59
CA SER A 82 -39.10 -1.59 -37.84
C SER A 82 -39.06 -0.51 -38.94
N PRO A 83 -39.14 -0.89 -40.23
CA PRO A 83 -39.24 0.07 -41.33
C PRO A 83 -40.36 1.10 -41.12
N LEU A 84 -41.49 0.69 -40.53
CA LEU A 84 -42.58 1.60 -40.18
C LEU A 84 -42.18 2.60 -39.09
N HIS A 85 -41.52 2.16 -38.01
CA HIS A 85 -41.03 3.06 -36.97
C HIS A 85 -40.01 4.05 -37.52
N LEU A 86 -39.15 3.61 -38.44
CA LEU A 86 -38.17 4.46 -39.11
C LEU A 86 -38.85 5.50 -40.00
N ALA A 87 -39.86 5.11 -40.79
CA ALA A 87 -40.64 6.03 -41.63
C ALA A 87 -41.32 7.13 -40.80
N ILE A 88 -41.85 6.78 -39.62
CA ILE A 88 -42.49 7.71 -38.70
C ILE A 88 -41.48 8.69 -38.10
N ASN A 89 -40.33 8.19 -37.63
CA ASN A 89 -39.28 9.04 -37.05
C ASN A 89 -38.70 10.03 -38.08
N LEU A 90 -38.61 9.63 -39.34
CA LEU A 90 -38.16 10.48 -40.44
C LEU A 90 -39.26 11.38 -41.03
N GLY A 91 -40.51 11.24 -40.59
CA GLY A 91 -41.63 12.06 -41.04
C GLY A 91 -42.12 11.77 -42.46
N HIS A 92 -41.82 10.58 -43.00
CA HIS A 92 -42.18 10.16 -44.37
C HIS A 92 -43.67 9.75 -44.45
N ASN A 93 -44.57 10.73 -44.41
CA ASN A 93 -46.03 10.52 -44.36
C ASN A 93 -46.57 9.60 -45.47
N ASN A 94 -46.05 9.74 -46.70
CA ASN A 94 -46.51 8.95 -47.86
C ASN A 94 -46.18 7.45 -47.74
N LEU A 95 -45.15 7.10 -46.94
CA LEU A 95 -44.76 5.71 -46.72
C LEU A 95 -45.64 5.04 -45.65
N VAL A 96 -46.16 5.81 -44.69
CA VAL A 96 -47.04 5.32 -43.62
C VAL A 96 -48.40 4.86 -44.18
N GLU A 97 -48.82 5.40 -45.33
CA GLU A 97 -50.04 4.97 -46.03
C GLU A 97 -49.92 3.58 -46.69
N ILE A 98 -48.70 3.08 -46.93
CA ILE A 98 -48.45 1.80 -47.60
C ILE A 98 -48.60 0.66 -46.59
N LYS A 99 -49.85 0.24 -46.34
CA LYS A 99 -50.24 -0.72 -45.30
C LYS A 99 -50.32 -2.18 -45.81
N ARG A 100 -49.25 -2.74 -46.38
CA ARG A 100 -49.20 -4.17 -46.72
C ARG A 100 -48.39 -4.94 -45.69
N GLY A 101 -49.04 -5.81 -44.91
CA GLY A 101 -48.39 -6.76 -43.99
C GLY A 101 -47.79 -6.21 -42.68
N ALA A 102 -47.76 -4.88 -42.46
CA ALA A 102 -47.17 -4.27 -41.28
C ALA A 102 -48.07 -4.37 -40.03
N ARG A 103 -47.55 -4.94 -38.94
CA ARG A 103 -48.26 -5.06 -37.66
C ARG A 103 -48.18 -3.76 -36.85
N LEU A 104 -49.17 -2.88 -37.02
CA LEU A 104 -49.28 -1.60 -36.30
C LEU A 104 -49.28 -1.74 -34.77
N CYS A 105 -49.78 -2.88 -34.27
CA CYS A 105 -49.86 -3.21 -32.85
C CYS A 105 -48.65 -4.01 -32.33
N GLN A 106 -47.56 -4.08 -33.08
CA GLN A 106 -46.34 -4.76 -32.63
C GLN A 106 -45.46 -3.79 -31.85
N GLN A 107 -45.07 -4.21 -30.65
CA GLN A 107 -44.10 -3.49 -29.85
C GLN A 107 -42.69 -3.75 -30.39
N ASN A 108 -41.87 -2.71 -30.44
CA ASN A 108 -40.42 -2.91 -30.53
C ASN A 108 -39.86 -3.49 -29.21
N LYS A 109 -38.56 -3.80 -29.15
CA LYS A 109 -37.95 -4.33 -27.91
C LYS A 109 -38.01 -3.33 -26.73
N LEU A 110 -38.23 -2.04 -26.97
CA LEU A 110 -38.48 -1.02 -25.93
C LEU A 110 -39.94 -0.97 -25.46
N GLY A 111 -40.85 -1.70 -26.11
CA GLY A 111 -42.28 -1.66 -25.82
C GLY A 111 -43.06 -0.60 -26.59
N HIS A 112 -42.40 0.23 -27.39
CA HIS A 112 -43.07 1.28 -28.17
C HIS A 112 -43.87 0.64 -29.31
N PHE A 113 -45.10 1.12 -29.46
CA PHE A 113 -45.89 0.89 -30.66
C PHE A 113 -45.64 2.00 -31.68
N ALA A 114 -46.05 1.81 -32.94
CA ALA A 114 -45.93 2.83 -33.98
C ALA A 114 -46.57 4.18 -33.57
N ILE A 115 -47.68 4.14 -32.83
CA ILE A 115 -48.35 5.33 -32.30
C ILE A 115 -47.53 6.09 -31.26
N HIS A 116 -46.68 5.41 -30.48
CA HIS A 116 -45.77 6.04 -29.51
C HIS A 116 -44.67 6.82 -30.22
N ALA A 117 -44.09 6.23 -31.27
CA ALA A 117 -43.11 6.90 -32.12
C ALA A 117 -43.73 8.11 -32.85
N ALA A 118 -44.96 7.96 -33.36
CA ALA A 118 -45.65 9.04 -34.06
C ALA A 118 -46.01 10.21 -33.13
N ALA A 119 -46.43 9.90 -31.89
CA ALA A 119 -46.69 10.89 -30.86
C ALA A 119 -45.41 11.66 -30.48
N PHE A 120 -44.30 10.96 -30.26
CA PHE A 120 -43.00 11.58 -29.96
C PHE A 120 -42.51 12.48 -31.09
N ALA A 121 -42.58 12.01 -32.34
CA ALA A 121 -42.15 12.76 -33.53
C ALA A 121 -43.09 13.94 -33.87
N GLY A 122 -44.30 13.99 -33.30
CA GLY A 122 -45.31 15.00 -33.62
C GLY A 122 -45.98 14.81 -34.98
N ALA A 123 -45.92 13.61 -35.56
CA ALA A 123 -46.42 13.33 -36.89
C ALA A 123 -47.95 13.13 -36.87
N LYS A 124 -48.72 14.24 -36.83
CA LYS A 124 -50.20 14.22 -36.77
C LYS A 124 -50.83 13.32 -37.83
N LYS A 125 -50.43 13.48 -39.11
CA LYS A 125 -50.97 12.68 -40.23
C LYS A 125 -50.67 11.18 -40.04
N ALA A 126 -49.46 10.83 -39.61
CA ALA A 126 -49.12 9.44 -39.33
C ALA A 126 -49.97 8.87 -38.18
N MET A 127 -50.22 9.65 -37.13
CA MET A 127 -51.12 9.24 -36.04
C MET A 127 -52.56 9.00 -36.52
N GLU A 128 -53.12 9.89 -37.35
CA GLU A 128 -54.47 9.72 -37.93
C GLU A 128 -54.54 8.45 -38.79
N VAL A 129 -53.53 8.20 -39.62
CA VAL A 129 -53.44 7.01 -40.48
C VAL A 129 -53.36 5.72 -39.64
N ILE A 130 -52.62 5.74 -38.52
CA ILE A 130 -52.48 4.62 -37.59
C ILE A 130 -53.78 4.38 -36.80
N LEU A 131 -54.45 5.44 -36.35
CA LEU A 131 -55.73 5.35 -35.64
C LEU A 131 -56.83 4.78 -36.55
N LYS A 132 -56.98 5.32 -37.77
CA LYS A 132 -57.93 4.82 -38.76
C LYS A 132 -57.69 3.36 -39.13
N ALA A 133 -56.42 2.97 -39.28
CA ALA A 133 -56.07 1.56 -39.51
C ALA A 133 -56.44 0.67 -38.32
N GLY A 134 -56.27 1.16 -37.09
CA GLY A 134 -56.65 0.45 -35.87
C GLY A 134 -58.16 0.23 -35.79
N GLU A 135 -58.96 1.19 -36.23
CA GLU A 135 -60.42 1.09 -36.32
C GLU A 135 -60.85 0.06 -37.36
N GLU A 136 -60.22 0.04 -38.53
CA GLU A 136 -60.43 -1.00 -39.57
C GLU A 136 -60.11 -2.41 -39.05
N LEU A 137 -59.17 -2.54 -38.11
CA LEU A 137 -58.81 -3.79 -37.42
C LEU A 137 -59.69 -4.09 -36.19
N GLY A 138 -60.75 -3.31 -35.94
CA GLY A 138 -61.74 -3.53 -34.88
C GLY A 138 -61.36 -3.02 -33.48
N ARG A 139 -60.34 -2.16 -33.35
CA ARG A 139 -59.95 -1.54 -32.07
C ARG A 139 -60.46 -0.09 -32.03
N SER A 140 -61.10 0.33 -30.93
CA SER A 140 -61.52 1.73 -30.80
C SER A 140 -60.32 2.68 -30.72
N ALA A 141 -60.42 3.88 -31.31
CA ALA A 141 -59.38 4.90 -31.23
C ALA A 141 -59.01 5.25 -29.78
N SER A 142 -59.99 5.25 -28.88
CA SER A 142 -59.81 5.48 -27.43
C SER A 142 -59.00 4.40 -26.72
N CYS A 143 -59.08 3.14 -27.16
CA CYS A 143 -58.26 2.06 -26.62
C CYS A 143 -56.83 2.13 -27.16
N HIS A 144 -56.70 2.44 -28.45
CA HIS A 144 -55.41 2.51 -29.14
C HIS A 144 -54.51 3.65 -28.64
N ILE A 145 -55.08 4.84 -28.39
CA ILE A 145 -54.33 6.01 -27.90
C ILE A 145 -53.83 5.85 -26.46
N ASN A 146 -54.33 4.85 -25.73
CA ASN A 146 -53.98 4.56 -24.34
C ASN A 146 -53.11 3.31 -24.19
N TYR A 147 -52.52 2.81 -25.28
CA TYR A 147 -51.51 1.76 -25.17
C TYR A 147 -50.31 2.22 -24.37
N LEU A 148 -49.77 1.29 -23.61
CA LEU A 148 -48.67 1.54 -22.72
C LEU A 148 -47.44 0.82 -23.24
N ASP A 149 -46.32 1.52 -23.27
CA ASP A 149 -45.03 0.90 -23.48
C ASP A 149 -44.52 0.17 -22.21
N LYS A 150 -43.30 -0.37 -22.26
CA LYS A 150 -42.67 -1.04 -21.10
C LYS A 150 -42.44 -0.13 -19.90
N SER A 151 -42.35 1.19 -20.12
CA SER A 151 -42.22 2.19 -19.06
C SER A 151 -43.56 2.67 -18.50
N ARG A 152 -44.67 2.08 -18.98
CA ARG A 152 -46.05 2.52 -18.73
C ARG A 152 -46.34 3.93 -19.25
N SER A 153 -45.59 4.40 -20.24
CA SER A 153 -45.85 5.68 -20.91
C SER A 153 -46.98 5.52 -21.90
N SER A 154 -47.94 6.45 -21.84
CA SER A 154 -48.94 6.61 -22.90
C SER A 154 -48.38 7.46 -24.06
N PRO A 155 -48.95 7.37 -25.27
CA PRO A 155 -48.67 8.27 -26.39
C PRO A 155 -48.76 9.75 -25.98
N LEU A 156 -49.65 10.12 -25.06
CA LEU A 156 -49.74 11.48 -24.55
C LEU A 156 -48.47 11.94 -23.81
N HIS A 157 -47.84 11.07 -23.01
CA HIS A 157 -46.55 11.40 -22.37
C HIS A 157 -45.47 11.72 -23.40
N LEU A 158 -45.42 10.93 -24.47
CA LEU A 158 -44.44 11.10 -25.53
C LEU A 158 -44.74 12.32 -26.42
N ALA A 159 -46.02 12.62 -26.66
CA ALA A 159 -46.44 13.83 -27.36
C ALA A 159 -46.06 15.10 -26.58
N VAL A 160 -46.27 15.11 -25.26
CA VAL A 160 -45.81 16.20 -24.38
C VAL A 160 -44.30 16.28 -24.40
N ARG A 161 -43.60 15.15 -24.28
CA ARG A 161 -42.14 15.13 -24.34
C ARG A 161 -41.59 15.67 -25.66
N GLY A 162 -42.28 15.41 -26.77
CA GLY A 162 -41.97 15.95 -28.10
C GLY A 162 -42.37 17.42 -28.30
N GLY A 163 -43.19 18.00 -27.43
CA GLY A 163 -43.59 19.41 -27.45
C GLY A 163 -44.55 19.80 -28.59
N ASN A 164 -45.09 18.83 -29.34
CA ASN A 164 -45.92 19.10 -30.52
C ASN A 164 -47.40 19.29 -30.15
N MET A 165 -47.87 20.54 -30.15
CA MET A 165 -49.24 20.92 -29.80
C MET A 165 -50.31 20.16 -30.59
N ASP A 166 -50.09 19.94 -31.88
CA ASP A 166 -51.05 19.27 -32.76
C ASP A 166 -51.23 17.79 -32.41
N ALA A 167 -50.13 17.10 -32.08
CA ALA A 167 -50.17 15.71 -31.62
C ALA A 167 -50.84 15.60 -30.25
N ILE A 168 -50.59 16.55 -29.35
CA ILE A 168 -51.23 16.61 -28.03
C ILE A 168 -52.75 16.82 -28.17
N ARG A 169 -53.19 17.77 -29.00
CA ARG A 169 -54.62 18.01 -29.28
C ARG A 169 -55.29 16.76 -29.85
N LEU A 170 -54.62 16.07 -30.78
CA LEU A 170 -55.15 14.83 -31.36
C LEU A 170 -55.27 13.71 -30.32
N CYS A 171 -54.27 13.55 -29.44
CA CYS A 171 -54.33 12.58 -28.34
C CYS A 171 -55.54 12.86 -27.42
N ILE A 172 -55.70 14.11 -26.98
CA ILE A 172 -56.80 14.50 -26.07
C ILE A 172 -58.16 14.33 -26.74
N ALA A 173 -58.30 14.76 -27.99
CA ALA A 173 -59.55 14.62 -28.76
C ALA A 173 -59.99 13.16 -28.93
N ASN A 174 -59.04 12.21 -28.95
CA ASN A 174 -59.32 10.77 -29.04
C ASN A 174 -59.42 10.07 -27.67
N GLY A 175 -59.51 10.82 -26.56
CA GLY A 175 -59.74 10.26 -25.22
C GLY A 175 -58.48 9.74 -24.53
N ALA A 176 -57.32 10.38 -24.73
CA ALA A 176 -56.11 10.07 -23.98
C ALA A 176 -56.25 10.41 -22.49
N LYS A 177 -55.84 9.46 -21.63
CA LYS A 177 -55.86 9.61 -20.17
C LYS A 177 -54.75 10.54 -19.67
N VAL A 178 -55.12 11.66 -19.07
CA VAL A 178 -54.20 12.66 -18.48
C VAL A 178 -53.71 12.25 -17.09
N ASP A 179 -54.43 11.37 -16.41
CA ASP A 179 -54.10 10.82 -15.08
C ASP A 179 -53.17 9.60 -15.14
N GLN A 180 -52.89 9.07 -16.35
CA GLN A 180 -52.05 7.89 -16.51
C GLN A 180 -50.64 8.15 -15.96
N GLN A 181 -50.17 7.25 -15.10
CA GLN A 181 -48.86 7.31 -14.49
C GLN A 181 -47.85 6.36 -15.17
N GLN A 182 -46.63 6.85 -15.41
CA GLN A 182 -45.47 6.05 -15.78
C GLN A 182 -44.98 5.19 -14.59
N ASN A 183 -43.93 4.38 -14.81
CA ASN A 183 -43.26 3.63 -13.73
C ASN A 183 -42.81 4.51 -12.56
N ASP A 184 -42.34 5.73 -12.85
CA ASP A 184 -41.93 6.72 -11.84
C ASP A 184 -43.11 7.53 -11.29
N ARG A 185 -44.35 7.07 -11.48
CA ARG A 185 -45.60 7.76 -11.12
C ARG A 185 -45.79 9.16 -11.74
N CYS A 186 -44.93 9.54 -12.68
CA CYS A 186 -45.02 10.80 -13.42
C CYS A 186 -46.23 10.76 -14.36
N THR A 187 -46.97 11.87 -14.41
CA THR A 187 -48.11 12.05 -15.34
C THR A 187 -47.71 12.97 -16.50
N PRO A 188 -48.45 13.02 -17.61
CA PRO A 188 -48.20 13.97 -18.69
C PRO A 188 -48.21 15.43 -18.21
N LEU A 189 -49.02 15.72 -17.18
CA LEU A 189 -49.09 17.03 -16.55
C LEU A 189 -47.77 17.41 -15.86
N HIS A 190 -47.12 16.48 -15.15
CA HIS A 190 -45.79 16.72 -14.55
C HIS A 190 -44.74 17.03 -15.61
N LEU A 191 -44.76 16.32 -16.74
CA LEU A 191 -43.85 16.57 -17.86
C LEU A 191 -44.08 17.94 -18.50
N ALA A 192 -45.35 18.32 -18.71
CA ALA A 192 -45.71 19.64 -19.24
C ALA A 192 -45.27 20.76 -18.28
N CYS A 193 -45.41 20.54 -16.97
CA CYS A 193 -44.97 21.50 -15.95
C CYS A 193 -43.46 21.64 -15.87
N THR A 194 -42.72 20.55 -16.08
CA THR A 194 -41.25 20.55 -16.18
C THR A 194 -40.80 21.41 -17.37
N GLN A 195 -41.49 21.31 -18.51
CA GLN A 195 -41.17 22.08 -19.72
C GLN A 195 -41.64 23.54 -19.67
N GLY A 196 -42.51 23.92 -18.73
CA GLY A 196 -43.13 25.25 -18.70
C GLY A 196 -44.18 25.48 -19.78
N ALA A 197 -44.73 24.41 -20.36
CA ALA A 197 -45.67 24.50 -21.47
C ALA A 197 -47.08 24.89 -20.99
N THR A 198 -47.29 26.17 -20.68
CA THR A 198 -48.54 26.74 -20.14
C THR A 198 -49.77 26.38 -20.96
N GLU A 199 -49.70 26.50 -22.28
CA GLU A 199 -50.81 26.19 -23.18
C GLU A 199 -51.15 24.69 -23.22
N VAL A 200 -50.14 23.81 -23.09
CA VAL A 200 -50.37 22.36 -22.98
C VAL A 200 -51.11 22.04 -21.69
N VAL A 201 -50.68 22.64 -20.57
CA VAL A 201 -51.31 22.46 -19.27
C VAL A 201 -52.75 22.97 -19.27
N LYS A 202 -53.01 24.15 -19.85
CA LYS A 202 -54.37 24.68 -20.03
C LYS A 202 -55.26 23.73 -20.83
N LEU A 203 -54.76 23.20 -21.96
CA LEU A 203 -55.51 22.26 -22.79
C LEU A 203 -55.79 20.92 -22.10
N MET A 204 -54.85 20.40 -21.32
CA MET A 204 -55.05 19.17 -20.57
C MET A 204 -56.10 19.36 -19.48
N LEU A 205 -55.99 20.42 -18.69
CA LEU A 205 -56.88 20.66 -17.56
C LEU A 205 -58.28 21.11 -17.98
N SER A 206 -58.43 21.79 -19.13
CA SER A 206 -59.77 22.14 -19.66
C SER A 206 -60.55 20.94 -20.21
N SER A 207 -59.87 19.84 -20.51
CA SER A 207 -60.47 18.60 -21.01
C SER A 207 -60.92 17.63 -19.92
N VAL A 208 -60.69 17.96 -18.64
CA VAL A 208 -60.95 17.08 -17.49
C VAL A 208 -62.07 17.65 -16.60
N ASP A 209 -63.06 16.83 -16.26
CA ASP A 209 -64.21 17.26 -15.45
C ASP A 209 -63.88 17.49 -13.95
N ARG A 210 -62.86 16.78 -13.41
CA ARG A 210 -62.41 16.89 -12.00
C ARG A 210 -60.93 17.24 -11.90
N VAL A 211 -60.62 18.53 -11.99
CA VAL A 211 -59.23 19.04 -11.96
C VAL A 211 -58.55 18.80 -10.60
N GLU A 212 -59.31 18.87 -9.50
CA GLU A 212 -58.80 18.72 -8.12
C GLU A 212 -58.11 17.37 -7.87
N ASP A 213 -58.61 16.30 -8.51
CA ASP A 213 -58.08 14.94 -8.37
C ASP A 213 -56.70 14.78 -9.05
N ILE A 214 -56.37 15.61 -10.05
CA ILE A 214 -55.16 15.49 -10.86
C ILE A 214 -54.08 16.49 -10.45
N ILE A 215 -54.48 17.71 -10.06
CA ILE A 215 -53.55 18.83 -9.85
C ILE A 215 -52.57 18.60 -8.68
N ASN A 216 -52.93 17.72 -7.74
CA ASN A 216 -52.13 17.37 -6.57
C ASN A 216 -51.60 15.93 -6.61
N LEU A 217 -51.72 15.22 -7.75
CA LEU A 217 -51.12 13.90 -7.89
C LEU A 217 -49.61 13.99 -7.74
N THR A 218 -49.03 13.06 -7.01
CA THR A 218 -47.60 13.04 -6.77
C THR A 218 -46.89 12.04 -7.68
N ASP A 219 -45.73 12.44 -8.19
CA ASP A 219 -44.81 11.52 -8.86
C ASP A 219 -44.02 10.63 -7.87
N GLY A 220 -43.05 9.87 -8.37
CA GLY A 220 -42.23 8.94 -7.60
C GLY A 220 -41.31 9.62 -6.58
N ALA A 221 -41.06 10.93 -6.73
CA ALA A 221 -40.36 11.76 -5.75
C ALA A 221 -41.32 12.43 -4.76
N CYS A 222 -42.60 12.06 -4.77
CA CYS A 222 -43.68 12.72 -4.04
C CYS A 222 -43.88 14.19 -4.46
N GLN A 223 -43.44 14.59 -5.65
CA GLN A 223 -43.57 15.95 -6.15
C GLN A 223 -44.91 16.13 -6.86
N THR A 224 -45.58 17.25 -6.61
CA THR A 224 -46.79 17.66 -7.35
C THR A 224 -46.40 18.38 -8.65
N PRO A 225 -47.34 18.60 -9.60
CA PRO A 225 -47.11 19.44 -10.78
C PRO A 225 -46.58 20.83 -10.43
N LEU A 226 -47.04 21.42 -9.30
CA LEU A 226 -46.53 22.69 -8.80
C LEU A 226 -45.05 22.61 -8.42
N HIS A 227 -44.61 21.55 -7.73
CA HIS A 227 -43.18 21.33 -7.46
C HIS A 227 -42.36 21.32 -8.75
N ARG A 228 -42.82 20.63 -9.80
CA ARG A 228 -42.12 20.57 -11.09
C ARG A 228 -42.04 21.93 -11.78
N ALA A 229 -43.10 22.73 -11.74
CA ALA A 229 -43.09 24.10 -12.27
C ALA A 229 -42.10 25.01 -11.53
N THR A 230 -41.96 24.84 -10.20
CA THR A 230 -41.07 25.67 -9.38
C THR A 230 -39.58 25.40 -9.58
N ILE A 231 -39.18 24.19 -9.96
CA ILE A 231 -37.76 23.83 -10.16
C ILE A 231 -37.11 24.71 -11.25
N PHE A 232 -37.86 25.05 -12.29
CA PHE A 232 -37.37 25.74 -13.49
C PHE A 232 -37.83 27.21 -13.58
N ASP A 233 -38.28 27.79 -12.47
CA ASP A 233 -38.73 29.19 -12.37
C ASP A 233 -39.90 29.59 -13.31
N HIS A 234 -40.80 28.64 -13.60
CA HIS A 234 -42.00 28.88 -14.44
C HIS A 234 -43.10 29.61 -13.66
N ALA A 235 -42.88 30.89 -13.33
CA ALA A 235 -43.78 31.69 -12.49
C ALA A 235 -45.22 31.80 -13.03
N GLU A 236 -45.39 32.07 -14.33
CA GLU A 236 -46.72 32.17 -14.95
C GLU A 236 -47.50 30.86 -14.88
N LEU A 237 -46.81 29.74 -15.09
CA LEU A 237 -47.42 28.42 -14.98
C LEU A 237 -47.77 28.10 -13.52
N ALA A 238 -46.88 28.42 -12.59
CA ALA A 238 -47.15 28.24 -11.17
C ALA A 238 -48.35 29.08 -10.72
N GLU A 239 -48.48 30.33 -11.18
CA GLU A 239 -49.65 31.18 -10.89
C GLU A 239 -50.94 30.55 -11.41
N TYR A 240 -50.92 30.03 -12.64
CA TYR A 240 -52.07 29.34 -13.21
C TYR A 240 -52.46 28.09 -12.39
N LEU A 241 -51.51 27.24 -12.03
CA LEU A 241 -51.77 26.05 -11.19
C LEU A 241 -52.33 26.43 -9.82
N ILE A 242 -51.80 27.49 -9.19
CA ILE A 242 -52.30 27.99 -7.90
C ILE A 242 -53.73 28.50 -8.04
N SER A 243 -54.06 29.20 -9.14
CA SER A 243 -55.43 29.68 -9.39
C SER A 243 -56.46 28.56 -9.52
N LEU A 244 -56.02 27.35 -9.90
CA LEU A 244 -56.83 26.15 -10.02
C LEU A 244 -56.87 25.29 -8.74
N GLY A 245 -56.27 25.76 -7.64
CA GLY A 245 -56.31 25.06 -6.35
C GLY A 245 -55.15 24.10 -6.08
N ALA A 246 -53.99 24.28 -6.73
CA ALA A 246 -52.78 23.51 -6.37
C ALA A 246 -52.33 23.77 -4.93
N ASP A 247 -51.99 22.71 -4.18
CA ASP A 247 -51.58 22.83 -2.79
C ASP A 247 -50.16 23.40 -2.65
N LEU A 248 -50.09 24.61 -2.09
CA LEU A 248 -48.88 25.38 -1.81
C LEU A 248 -47.97 24.74 -0.75
N ASN A 249 -48.50 23.87 0.11
CA ASN A 249 -47.78 23.32 1.26
C ASN A 249 -47.55 21.81 1.16
N SER A 250 -47.84 21.21 0.01
CA SER A 250 -47.51 19.81 -0.28
C SER A 250 -46.01 19.57 -0.10
N ILE A 251 -45.61 18.38 0.36
CA ILE A 251 -44.20 18.05 0.64
C ILE A 251 -43.70 16.91 -0.24
N ASP A 252 -42.48 17.07 -0.77
CA ASP A 252 -41.78 16.03 -1.50
C ASP A 252 -41.11 14.99 -0.56
N CYS A 253 -40.46 13.98 -1.14
CA CYS A 253 -39.78 12.93 -0.37
C CYS A 253 -38.59 13.42 0.50
N LYS A 254 -38.09 14.64 0.23
CA LYS A 254 -37.03 15.31 1.01
C LYS A 254 -37.61 16.26 2.06
N GLY A 255 -38.93 16.40 2.11
CA GLY A 255 -39.63 17.34 2.99
C GLY A 255 -39.62 18.78 2.47
N HIS A 256 -39.36 19.00 1.18
CA HIS A 256 -39.47 20.33 0.60
C HIS A 256 -40.90 20.63 0.20
N THR A 257 -41.39 21.79 0.61
CA THR A 257 -42.54 22.46 -0.03
C THR A 257 -42.13 23.05 -1.39
N PRO A 258 -43.07 23.41 -2.28
CA PRO A 258 -42.78 24.16 -3.50
C PRO A 258 -41.91 25.40 -3.25
N LEU A 259 -42.14 26.12 -2.15
CA LEU A 259 -41.31 27.27 -1.76
C LEU A 259 -39.87 26.88 -1.44
N LEU A 260 -39.66 25.89 -0.56
CA LEU A 260 -38.32 25.38 -0.23
C LEU A 260 -37.58 24.86 -1.46
N LEU A 261 -38.29 24.16 -2.35
CA LEU A 261 -37.72 23.62 -3.58
C LEU A 261 -37.32 24.74 -4.54
N ALA A 262 -38.21 25.70 -4.80
CA ALA A 262 -37.93 26.90 -5.62
C ALA A 262 -36.67 27.63 -5.12
N THR A 263 -36.55 27.76 -3.80
CA THR A 263 -35.42 28.43 -3.15
C THR A 263 -34.13 27.63 -3.27
N SER A 264 -34.21 26.31 -3.12
CA SER A 264 -33.07 25.41 -3.31
C SER A 264 -32.55 25.40 -4.75
N CYS A 265 -33.41 25.72 -5.71
CA CYS A 265 -33.10 25.84 -7.13
C CYS A 265 -32.72 27.26 -7.55
N GLY A 266 -32.93 28.28 -6.70
CA GLY A 266 -32.67 29.68 -7.03
C GLY A 266 -33.73 30.32 -7.95
N ALA A 267 -34.95 29.79 -7.97
CA ALA A 267 -36.06 30.24 -8.80
C ALA A 267 -36.74 31.48 -8.18
N TRP A 268 -36.11 32.65 -8.27
CA TRP A 268 -36.52 33.83 -7.49
C TRP A 268 -37.88 34.41 -7.90
N LYS A 269 -38.31 34.28 -9.17
CA LYS A 269 -39.62 34.79 -9.62
C LYS A 269 -40.75 33.96 -9.02
N THR A 270 -40.63 32.64 -9.08
CA THR A 270 -41.58 31.71 -8.45
C THR A 270 -41.56 31.85 -6.92
N VAL A 271 -40.40 32.05 -6.29
CA VAL A 271 -40.30 32.35 -4.86
C VAL A 271 -41.08 33.61 -4.49
N ALA A 272 -40.91 34.70 -5.23
CA ALA A 272 -41.62 35.95 -4.98
C ALA A 272 -43.15 35.77 -5.14
N LEU A 273 -43.57 35.04 -6.18
CA LEU A 273 -44.97 34.69 -6.41
C LEU A 273 -45.55 33.88 -5.24
N LEU A 274 -44.89 32.80 -4.83
CA LEU A 274 -45.36 31.94 -3.74
C LEU A 274 -45.50 32.71 -2.42
N LEU A 275 -44.53 33.58 -2.12
CA LEU A 275 -44.58 34.44 -0.94
C LEU A 275 -45.75 35.44 -1.02
N SER A 276 -46.05 36.00 -2.20
CA SER A 276 -47.20 36.90 -2.39
C SER A 276 -48.56 36.21 -2.21
N LYS A 277 -48.66 34.90 -2.51
CA LYS A 277 -49.90 34.12 -2.37
C LYS A 277 -50.08 33.51 -0.97
N GLY A 278 -49.20 33.83 -0.01
CA GLY A 278 -49.36 33.44 1.40
C GLY A 278 -48.92 32.02 1.73
N THR A 279 -47.89 31.47 1.06
CA THR A 279 -47.33 30.15 1.41
C THR A 279 -46.84 30.09 2.87
N ASN A 280 -46.98 28.92 3.52
CA ASN A 280 -46.50 28.74 4.89
C ASN A 280 -44.96 28.68 4.94
N VAL A 281 -44.34 29.78 5.37
CA VAL A 281 -42.88 29.93 5.44
C VAL A 281 -42.23 29.16 6.60
N ASN A 282 -43.02 28.63 7.54
CA ASN A 282 -42.50 27.95 8.73
C ASN A 282 -42.16 26.48 8.51
N VAL A 283 -42.51 25.92 7.35
CA VAL A 283 -42.16 24.53 7.02
C VAL A 283 -40.65 24.41 6.82
N LYS A 284 -40.09 23.34 7.38
CA LYS A 284 -38.66 23.03 7.33
C LYS A 284 -38.43 21.76 6.52
N ASP A 285 -37.26 21.66 5.88
CA ASP A 285 -36.83 20.43 5.22
C ASP A 285 -36.45 19.35 6.24
N ARG A 286 -36.06 18.16 5.75
CA ARG A 286 -35.58 17.07 6.62
C ARG A 286 -34.34 17.44 7.45
N CYS A 287 -33.52 18.40 7.01
CA CYS A 287 -32.36 18.90 7.73
C CYS A 287 -32.73 19.97 8.79
N GLY A 288 -34.01 20.36 8.89
CA GLY A 288 -34.46 21.45 9.73
C GLY A 288 -34.21 22.83 9.13
N CYS A 289 -33.75 22.92 7.88
CA CYS A 289 -33.51 24.17 7.16
C CYS A 289 -34.84 24.81 6.76
N ASN A 290 -34.97 26.09 7.08
CA ASN A 290 -36.05 26.93 6.55
C ASN A 290 -35.67 27.54 5.20
N PHE A 291 -36.63 28.26 4.61
CA PHE A 291 -36.47 29.03 3.38
C PHE A 291 -35.22 29.94 3.39
N LEU A 292 -34.94 30.65 4.49
CA LEU A 292 -33.79 31.57 4.57
C LEU A 292 -32.44 30.84 4.62
N HIS A 293 -32.36 29.67 5.26
CA HIS A 293 -31.14 28.84 5.21
C HIS A 293 -30.81 28.46 3.76
N LEU A 294 -31.82 28.01 3.01
CA LEU A 294 -31.67 27.65 1.60
C LEU A 294 -31.36 28.87 0.73
N ALA A 295 -31.99 30.02 1.00
CA ALA A 295 -31.74 31.25 0.25
C ALA A 295 -30.29 31.76 0.39
N ILE A 296 -29.67 31.59 1.57
CA ILE A 296 -28.27 31.97 1.82
C ILE A 296 -27.30 31.00 1.14
N LEU A 297 -27.69 29.73 0.97
CA LEU A 297 -26.87 28.77 0.25
C LEU A 297 -26.73 29.11 -1.24
N GLN A 298 -27.71 29.84 -1.80
CA GLN A 298 -27.73 30.27 -3.19
C GLN A 298 -26.97 31.59 -3.44
N PRO A 299 -26.35 31.75 -4.62
CA PRO A 299 -25.62 32.95 -4.96
C PRO A 299 -26.56 34.15 -5.03
N LYS A 300 -26.21 35.24 -4.33
CA LYS A 300 -27.00 36.49 -4.26
C LYS A 300 -28.46 36.29 -3.80
N GLY A 301 -28.80 35.17 -3.15
CA GLY A 301 -30.20 34.82 -2.95
C GLY A 301 -31.00 35.84 -2.14
N LEU A 302 -30.42 36.37 -1.06
CA LEU A 302 -31.05 37.45 -0.28
C LEU A 302 -31.18 38.79 -1.03
N LYS A 303 -30.36 39.04 -2.07
CA LYS A 303 -30.44 40.27 -2.87
C LYS A 303 -31.57 40.22 -3.90
N ASN A 304 -31.90 39.02 -4.38
CA ASN A 304 -32.96 38.81 -5.36
C ASN A 304 -34.35 38.74 -4.73
N LEU A 305 -34.43 38.65 -3.39
CA LEU A 305 -35.70 38.72 -2.68
C LEU A 305 -36.18 40.17 -2.57
N PRO A 306 -37.48 40.43 -2.79
CA PRO A 306 -38.04 41.76 -2.62
C PRO A 306 -37.91 42.23 -1.16
N GLU A 307 -37.48 43.48 -0.97
CA GLU A 307 -37.23 44.05 0.37
C GLU A 307 -38.48 44.05 1.25
N GLU A 308 -39.66 44.23 0.65
CA GLU A 308 -40.95 44.16 1.33
C GLU A 308 -41.14 42.82 2.07
N VAL A 309 -40.79 41.71 1.40
CA VAL A 309 -40.92 40.35 1.97
C VAL A 309 -39.96 40.12 3.13
N LEU A 310 -38.75 40.70 3.08
CA LEU A 310 -37.78 40.63 4.18
C LEU A 310 -38.20 41.41 5.42
N GLN A 311 -39.09 42.40 5.28
CA GLN A 311 -39.60 43.19 6.41
C GLN A 311 -40.76 42.53 7.15
N HIS A 312 -41.43 41.53 6.56
CA HIS A 312 -42.53 40.83 7.21
C HIS A 312 -42.10 40.17 8.54
N THR A 313 -42.93 40.31 9.56
CA THR A 313 -42.68 39.79 10.92
C THR A 313 -42.42 38.28 10.92
N SER A 314 -43.14 37.52 10.08
CA SER A 314 -42.96 36.07 9.92
C SER A 314 -41.57 35.69 9.40
N VAL A 315 -41.00 36.47 8.48
CA VAL A 315 -39.66 36.24 7.92
C VAL A 315 -38.59 36.64 8.93
N LYS A 316 -38.81 37.70 9.72
CA LYS A 316 -37.90 38.06 10.82
C LYS A 316 -37.78 36.96 11.88
N THR A 317 -38.89 36.32 12.27
CA THR A 317 -38.85 35.20 13.23
C THR A 317 -38.06 33.99 12.71
N LEU A 318 -37.97 33.80 11.39
CA LEU A 318 -37.20 32.71 10.78
C LEU A 318 -35.68 32.91 10.87
N LEU A 319 -35.19 34.14 11.08
CA LEU A 319 -33.76 34.40 11.27
C LEU A 319 -33.22 33.81 12.58
N SER A 320 -34.07 33.67 13.59
CA SER A 320 -33.73 33.00 14.86
C SER A 320 -33.98 31.50 14.85
N CYS A 321 -34.63 30.94 13.82
CA CYS A 321 -34.89 29.52 13.76
C CYS A 321 -33.61 28.74 13.49
N GLU A 322 -33.44 27.64 14.23
CA GLU A 322 -32.31 26.74 14.10
C GLU A 322 -32.64 25.52 13.24
N ASP A 323 -31.63 25.01 12.54
CA ASP A 323 -31.65 23.71 11.86
C ASP A 323 -31.38 22.55 12.83
N ASN A 324 -31.32 21.31 12.31
CA ASN A 324 -31.04 20.14 13.14
C ASN A 324 -29.65 20.17 13.80
N GLU A 325 -28.73 21.04 13.38
CA GLU A 325 -27.40 21.24 13.98
C GLU A 325 -27.35 22.47 14.92
N GLY A 326 -28.51 23.08 15.21
CA GLY A 326 -28.59 24.32 15.97
C GLY A 326 -28.12 25.55 15.18
N CYS A 327 -27.81 25.42 13.89
CA CYS A 327 -27.29 26.51 13.09
C CYS A 327 -28.44 27.40 12.61
N THR A 328 -28.26 28.71 12.74
CA THR A 328 -29.17 29.73 12.18
C THR A 328 -28.71 30.16 10.78
N PRO A 329 -29.55 30.88 10.01
CA PRO A 329 -29.16 31.40 8.69
C PRO A 329 -27.90 32.29 8.76
N LEU A 330 -27.70 33.01 9.87
CA LEU A 330 -26.49 33.82 10.09
C LEU A 330 -25.22 32.96 10.17
N HIS A 331 -25.27 31.78 10.84
CA HIS A 331 -24.15 30.85 10.89
C HIS A 331 -23.74 30.37 9.50
N TYR A 332 -24.73 30.08 8.65
CA TYR A 332 -24.50 29.73 7.24
C TYR A 332 -23.83 30.88 6.50
N ALA A 333 -24.36 32.10 6.56
CA ALA A 333 -23.75 33.24 5.85
C ALA A 333 -22.31 33.52 6.30
N CYS A 334 -22.01 33.35 7.59
CA CYS A 334 -20.68 33.52 8.15
C CYS A 334 -19.71 32.42 7.72
N ARG A 335 -20.18 31.17 7.64
CA ARG A 335 -19.44 30.04 7.08
C ARG A 335 -19.09 30.28 5.61
N LEU A 336 -20.05 30.81 4.84
CA LEU A 336 -19.87 31.06 3.39
C LEU A 336 -19.03 32.30 3.09
N GLY A 337 -19.05 33.30 3.97
CA GLY A 337 -18.33 34.56 3.74
C GLY A 337 -19.15 35.61 2.99
N ILE A 338 -20.48 35.48 2.93
CA ILE A 338 -21.35 36.40 2.19
C ILE A 338 -21.64 37.63 3.08
N HIS A 339 -20.74 38.60 3.04
CA HIS A 339 -20.78 39.79 3.90
C HIS A 339 -22.00 40.70 3.68
N ASP A 340 -22.55 40.78 2.46
CA ASP A 340 -23.77 41.55 2.18
C ASP A 340 -25.00 40.92 2.85
N SER A 341 -25.14 39.59 2.75
CA SER A 341 -26.19 38.85 3.45
C SER A 341 -26.09 39.01 4.96
N VAL A 342 -24.87 38.97 5.52
CA VAL A 342 -24.63 39.23 6.95
C VAL A 342 -25.06 40.65 7.31
N LYS A 343 -24.70 41.66 6.51
CA LYS A 343 -25.11 43.06 6.73
C LYS A 343 -26.64 43.21 6.71
N ASN A 344 -27.30 42.64 5.71
CA ASN A 344 -28.75 42.73 5.56
C ASN A 344 -29.47 42.04 6.73
N MET A 345 -29.04 40.84 7.13
CA MET A 345 -29.62 40.12 8.27
C MET A 345 -29.40 40.86 9.60
N LEU A 346 -28.20 41.42 9.84
CA LEU A 346 -27.92 42.21 11.04
C LEU A 346 -28.75 43.50 11.09
N GLY A 347 -28.96 44.16 9.94
CA GLY A 347 -29.85 45.32 9.85
C GLY A 347 -31.32 45.00 10.12
N LEU A 348 -31.79 43.80 9.75
CA LEU A 348 -33.18 43.37 9.91
C LEU A 348 -33.51 42.82 11.31
N SER A 349 -32.58 42.10 11.94
CA SER A 349 -32.79 41.35 13.19
C SER A 349 -32.30 42.06 14.46
N GLY A 350 -31.59 43.19 14.34
CA GLY A 350 -30.89 43.80 15.46
C GLY A 350 -29.83 42.86 16.07
N GLN A 351 -29.36 43.15 17.29
CA GLN A 351 -28.32 42.34 17.96
C GLN A 351 -28.78 40.92 18.37
N VAL A 352 -30.07 40.58 18.19
CA VAL A 352 -30.69 39.35 18.72
C VAL A 352 -30.14 38.07 18.08
N GLY A 353 -29.73 38.11 16.80
CA GLY A 353 -29.20 36.93 16.09
C GLY A 353 -27.74 36.58 16.40
N LEU A 354 -26.97 37.46 17.05
CA LEU A 354 -25.54 37.26 17.33
C LEU A 354 -25.29 36.31 18.50
N ALA A 355 -26.25 36.18 19.42
CA ALA A 355 -26.13 35.36 20.64
C ALA A 355 -26.54 33.90 20.44
N CYS A 356 -27.22 33.57 19.33
CA CYS A 356 -27.62 32.20 19.00
C CYS A 356 -26.39 31.32 18.77
N LYS A 357 -26.42 30.08 19.27
CA LYS A 357 -25.30 29.14 19.20
C LYS A 357 -25.75 27.84 18.56
N SER A 358 -24.88 27.26 17.74
CA SER A 358 -25.05 25.89 17.26
C SER A 358 -25.02 24.87 18.42
N LYS A 359 -25.41 23.61 18.17
CA LYS A 359 -25.29 22.51 19.13
C LYS A 359 -23.89 22.41 19.76
N ASP A 360 -22.85 22.63 18.96
CA ASP A 360 -21.44 22.69 19.41
C ASP A 360 -21.11 23.96 20.23
N LYS A 361 -22.10 24.76 20.64
CA LYS A 361 -21.97 26.09 21.25
C LYS A 361 -21.18 27.12 20.42
N LYS A 362 -21.01 26.87 19.12
CA LYS A 362 -20.32 27.79 18.20
C LYS A 362 -21.21 28.96 17.82
N SER A 363 -20.70 30.17 17.99
CA SER A 363 -21.33 31.40 17.47
C SER A 363 -21.01 31.62 15.99
N ALA A 364 -21.73 32.55 15.35
CA ALA A 364 -21.47 32.92 13.95
C ALA A 364 -20.02 33.38 13.70
N LEU A 365 -19.39 34.04 14.68
CA LEU A 365 -17.99 34.47 14.62
C LEU A 365 -17.02 33.28 14.59
N HIS A 366 -17.32 32.17 15.28
CA HIS A 366 -16.51 30.96 15.24
C HIS A 366 -16.42 30.39 13.82
N PHE A 367 -17.55 30.33 13.10
CA PHE A 367 -17.56 29.87 11.71
C PHE A 367 -16.80 30.82 10.79
N ALA A 368 -17.02 32.14 10.91
CA ALA A 368 -16.29 33.11 10.09
C ALA A 368 -14.77 33.01 10.31
N ALA A 369 -14.35 32.85 11.57
CA ALA A 369 -12.94 32.74 11.95
C ALA A 369 -12.30 31.42 11.49
N GLN A 370 -13.02 30.30 11.63
CA GLN A 370 -12.55 28.96 11.21
C GLN A 370 -12.23 28.89 9.71
N TYR A 371 -13.04 29.55 8.88
CA TYR A 371 -12.87 29.56 7.42
C TYR A 371 -12.15 30.81 6.89
N GLY A 372 -11.60 31.66 7.76
CA GLY A 372 -10.76 32.79 7.36
C GLY A 372 -11.51 33.92 6.65
N ARG A 373 -12.82 34.08 6.90
CA ARG A 373 -13.67 35.05 6.23
C ARG A 373 -13.49 36.45 6.83
N ILE A 374 -12.45 37.15 6.40
CA ILE A 374 -12.07 38.45 6.98
C ILE A 374 -13.16 39.51 6.90
N ASN A 375 -13.84 39.66 5.75
CA ASN A 375 -14.86 40.69 5.57
C ASN A 375 -16.10 40.43 6.44
N THR A 376 -16.52 39.17 6.59
CA THR A 376 -17.62 38.84 7.50
C THR A 376 -17.21 39.00 8.95
N CYS A 377 -15.98 38.60 9.34
CA CYS A 377 -15.45 38.88 10.67
C CYS A 377 -15.45 40.39 10.95
N HIS A 378 -15.01 41.21 9.99
CA HIS A 378 -15.03 42.66 10.13
C HIS A 378 -16.44 43.20 10.37
N ARG A 379 -17.42 42.76 9.56
CA ARG A 379 -18.83 43.17 9.71
C ARG A 379 -19.46 42.72 11.03
N LEU A 380 -19.19 41.50 11.46
CA LEU A 380 -19.65 41.01 12.78
C LEU A 380 -19.02 41.82 13.91
N LEU A 381 -17.72 42.12 13.83
CA LEU A 381 -17.00 42.86 14.87
C LEU A 381 -17.28 44.37 14.85
N GLU A 382 -17.88 44.90 13.79
CA GLU A 382 -18.46 46.25 13.78
C GLU A 382 -19.78 46.31 14.55
N SER A 383 -20.60 45.25 14.49
CA SER A 383 -21.91 45.20 15.15
C SER A 383 -21.87 44.67 16.59
N ILE A 384 -20.84 43.88 16.94
CA ILE A 384 -20.61 43.39 18.30
C ILE A 384 -20.09 44.54 19.17
N THR A 385 -20.95 45.06 20.04
CA THR A 385 -20.58 46.04 21.07
C THR A 385 -20.01 45.38 22.32
N ASP A 386 -20.36 44.11 22.56
CA ASP A 386 -19.99 43.39 23.77
C ASP A 386 -18.70 42.57 23.58
N SER A 387 -17.64 42.95 24.31
CA SER A 387 -16.35 42.23 24.33
C SER A 387 -16.45 40.79 24.86
N ARG A 388 -17.57 40.43 25.50
CA ARG A 388 -17.85 39.06 25.97
C ARG A 388 -18.06 38.11 24.80
N LEU A 389 -18.84 38.51 23.79
CA LEU A 389 -19.16 37.69 22.61
C LEU A 389 -17.92 37.35 21.76
N LEU A 390 -16.88 38.19 21.83
CA LEU A 390 -15.59 37.97 21.17
C LEU A 390 -14.81 36.78 21.77
N ASN A 391 -14.97 36.54 23.06
CA ASN A 391 -14.15 35.61 23.85
C ASN A 391 -14.92 34.37 24.33
N GLU A 392 -16.14 34.15 23.83
CA GLU A 392 -16.87 32.92 24.11
C GLU A 392 -16.17 31.72 23.48
N GLY A 393 -16.15 30.60 24.20
CA GLY A 393 -15.67 29.32 23.70
C GLY A 393 -16.80 28.45 23.15
N ASP A 394 -16.45 27.56 22.23
CA ASP A 394 -17.31 26.46 21.79
C ASP A 394 -17.46 25.36 22.87
N GLU A 395 -18.05 24.22 22.54
CA GLU A 395 -18.19 23.07 23.46
C GLU A 395 -16.85 22.55 24.03
N ARG A 396 -15.72 22.82 23.34
CA ARG A 396 -14.38 22.44 23.82
C ARG A 396 -13.65 23.61 24.48
N GLY A 397 -14.30 24.76 24.62
CA GLY A 397 -13.70 26.01 25.11
C GLY A 397 -12.88 26.75 24.05
N LEU A 398 -12.96 26.39 22.77
CA LEU A 398 -12.21 27.05 21.71
C LEU A 398 -12.85 28.38 21.36
N THR A 399 -12.13 29.47 21.57
CA THR A 399 -12.54 30.81 21.13
C THR A 399 -12.35 30.98 19.61
N PRO A 400 -12.94 32.02 18.97
CA PRO A 400 -12.71 32.29 17.55
C PRO A 400 -11.24 32.49 17.20
N LEU A 401 -10.43 32.99 18.15
CA LEU A 401 -8.99 33.12 18.00
C LEU A 401 -8.30 31.76 17.87
N HIS A 402 -8.70 30.75 18.65
CA HIS A 402 -8.17 29.38 18.53
C HIS A 402 -8.46 28.80 17.14
N LEU A 403 -9.69 28.96 16.64
CA LEU A 403 -10.09 28.45 15.34
C LEU A 403 -9.36 29.16 14.18
N ALA A 404 -9.17 30.48 14.28
CA ALA A 404 -8.40 31.24 13.30
C ALA A 404 -6.93 30.83 13.28
N SER A 405 -6.31 30.64 14.45
CA SER A 405 -4.93 30.17 14.59
C SER A 405 -4.76 28.74 14.09
N ARG A 406 -5.71 27.85 14.36
CA ARG A 406 -5.74 26.48 13.83
C ARG A 406 -5.90 26.44 12.31
N GLY A 407 -6.57 27.42 11.71
CA GLY A 407 -6.73 27.52 10.26
C GLY A 407 -5.60 28.27 9.55
N GLY A 408 -4.64 28.84 10.29
CA GLY A 408 -3.55 29.64 9.70
C GLY A 408 -3.99 31.01 9.18
N HIS A 409 -5.16 31.52 9.58
CA HIS A 409 -5.77 32.72 9.01
C HIS A 409 -5.18 34.01 9.58
N THR A 410 -3.94 34.34 9.19
CA THR A 410 -3.15 35.47 9.70
C THR A 410 -3.91 36.79 9.79
N LYS A 411 -4.64 37.17 8.73
CA LYS A 411 -5.39 38.43 8.70
C LYS A 411 -6.56 38.46 9.69
N VAL A 412 -7.24 37.33 9.89
CA VAL A 412 -8.33 37.21 10.86
C VAL A 412 -7.77 37.21 12.29
N VAL A 413 -6.67 36.51 12.53
CA VAL A 413 -5.95 36.54 13.81
C VAL A 413 -5.56 37.99 14.16
N GLN A 414 -4.97 38.72 13.21
CA GLN A 414 -4.60 40.11 13.43
C GLN A 414 -5.82 41.01 13.69
N LEU A 415 -6.94 40.81 12.98
CA LEU A 415 -8.17 41.55 13.19
C LEU A 415 -8.76 41.31 14.59
N LEU A 416 -8.82 40.04 15.03
CA LEU A 416 -9.32 39.66 16.35
C LEU A 416 -8.44 40.25 17.47
N LEU A 417 -7.11 40.19 17.32
CA LEU A 417 -6.18 40.79 18.28
C LEU A 417 -6.32 42.31 18.35
N ARG A 418 -6.48 42.99 17.21
CA ARG A 418 -6.73 44.46 17.17
C ARG A 418 -8.02 44.85 17.88
N LYS A 419 -9.03 43.98 17.87
CA LYS A 419 -10.32 44.19 18.55
C LYS A 419 -10.33 43.74 20.02
N GLY A 420 -9.20 43.26 20.55
CA GLY A 420 -9.04 42.93 21.97
C GLY A 420 -9.40 41.49 22.34
N ALA A 421 -9.23 40.52 21.43
CA ALA A 421 -9.40 39.10 21.76
C ALA A 421 -8.36 38.65 22.81
N LEU A 422 -8.81 37.88 23.80
CA LEU A 422 -7.98 37.40 24.91
C LEU A 422 -7.34 36.04 24.59
N PHE A 423 -6.17 35.79 25.17
CA PHE A 423 -5.45 34.52 25.06
C PHE A 423 -5.94 33.52 26.13
N HIS A 424 -7.16 33.03 25.97
CA HIS A 424 -7.68 31.97 26.83
C HIS A 424 -7.08 30.61 26.48
N SER A 425 -7.17 29.66 27.42
CA SER A 425 -6.94 28.24 27.17
C SER A 425 -8.27 27.53 26.94
N ASP A 426 -8.24 26.49 26.11
CA ASP A 426 -9.35 25.57 25.96
C ASP A 426 -9.50 24.66 27.20
N TYR A 427 -10.47 23.73 27.19
CA TYR A 427 -10.67 22.81 28.31
C TYR A 427 -9.56 21.79 28.52
N LYS A 428 -8.60 21.67 27.59
CA LYS A 428 -7.39 20.83 27.73
C LYS A 428 -6.17 21.65 28.15
N GLY A 429 -6.34 22.95 28.43
CA GLY A 429 -5.25 23.87 28.71
C GLY A 429 -4.50 24.35 27.45
N LEU A 430 -4.94 23.99 26.25
CA LEU A 430 -4.30 24.40 25.00
C LEU A 430 -4.63 25.85 24.69
N THR A 431 -3.60 26.61 24.34
CA THR A 431 -3.74 27.99 23.87
C THR A 431 -3.77 28.06 22.34
N CYS A 432 -4.14 29.22 21.78
CA CYS A 432 -4.13 29.43 20.33
C CYS A 432 -2.74 29.19 19.68
N LEU A 433 -1.64 29.36 20.42
CA LEU A 433 -0.28 29.05 19.97
C LEU A 433 -0.07 27.54 19.80
N HIS A 434 -0.63 26.71 20.69
CA HIS A 434 -0.54 25.26 20.58
C HIS A 434 -1.19 24.75 19.29
N HIS A 435 -2.37 25.28 18.94
CA HIS A 435 -3.02 24.93 17.67
C HIS A 435 -2.26 25.41 16.44
N ALA A 436 -1.70 26.62 16.48
CA ALA A 436 -0.86 27.14 15.40
C ALA A 436 0.42 26.31 15.23
N ALA A 437 1.03 25.88 16.34
CA ALA A 437 2.23 25.04 16.36
C ALA A 437 1.95 23.60 15.88
N ALA A 438 0.80 23.03 16.22
CA ALA A 438 0.38 21.70 15.79
C ALA A 438 0.16 21.61 14.27
N GLU A 439 -0.38 22.65 13.63
CA GLU A 439 -0.56 22.68 12.17
C GLU A 439 0.64 23.34 11.43
N GLY A 440 1.60 23.92 12.15
CA GLY A 440 2.87 24.42 11.60
C GLY A 440 2.82 25.82 10.98
N TYR A 441 1.83 26.66 11.32
CA TYR A 441 1.64 27.97 10.72
C TYR A 441 2.59 29.04 11.29
N THR A 442 3.81 29.10 10.76
CA THR A 442 4.89 30.00 11.21
C THR A 442 4.50 31.48 11.27
N GLN A 443 3.81 32.00 10.26
CA GLN A 443 3.37 33.41 10.23
C GLN A 443 2.37 33.71 11.35
N THR A 444 1.44 32.78 11.65
CA THR A 444 0.51 32.97 12.76
C THR A 444 1.23 32.90 14.11
N ILE A 445 2.19 31.99 14.26
CA ILE A 445 3.05 31.90 15.45
C ILE A 445 3.80 33.21 15.66
N GLU A 446 4.35 33.80 14.60
CA GLU A 446 5.05 35.08 14.67
C GLU A 446 4.14 36.24 15.09
N ILE A 447 2.92 36.31 14.54
CA ILE A 447 1.93 37.33 14.92
C ILE A 447 1.49 37.15 16.38
N LEU A 448 1.25 35.91 16.82
CA LEU A 448 0.84 35.62 18.21
C LEU A 448 1.96 35.94 19.20
N LEU A 449 3.21 35.55 18.90
CA LEU A 449 4.36 35.81 19.76
C LEU A 449 4.78 37.28 19.78
N SER A 450 4.54 38.02 18.69
CA SER A 450 4.76 39.49 18.69
C SER A 450 3.71 40.23 19.52
N ALA A 451 2.49 39.70 19.63
CA ALA A 451 1.46 40.24 20.50
C ALA A 451 1.67 39.87 21.98
N ASN A 452 2.05 38.63 22.29
CA ASN A 452 2.34 38.20 23.66
C ASN A 452 3.43 37.11 23.72
N PRO A 453 4.66 37.44 24.15
CA PRO A 453 5.75 36.46 24.24
C PRO A 453 5.57 35.45 25.38
N LYS A 454 4.82 35.78 26.44
CA LYS A 454 4.57 34.88 27.59
C LYS A 454 3.74 33.64 27.23
N LEU A 455 3.19 33.60 26.02
CA LEU A 455 2.41 32.47 25.53
C LEU A 455 3.28 31.25 25.21
N LEU A 456 4.59 31.45 25.01
CA LEU A 456 5.53 30.41 24.61
C LEU A 456 5.72 29.32 25.67
N ASP A 457 5.70 29.72 26.94
CA ASP A 457 5.99 28.84 28.09
C ASP A 457 4.72 28.29 28.74
N LYS A 458 3.55 28.59 28.18
CA LYS A 458 2.28 28.01 28.67
C LYS A 458 2.24 26.53 28.32
N THR A 459 1.92 25.72 29.32
CA THR A 459 1.73 24.28 29.19
C THR A 459 0.25 23.92 29.14
N ASP A 460 -0.07 22.83 28.46
CA ASP A 460 -1.38 22.18 28.55
C ASP A 460 -1.54 21.38 29.86
N GLU A 461 -2.66 20.67 30.00
CA GLU A 461 -2.91 19.79 31.15
C GLU A 461 -1.88 18.64 31.28
N ASP A 462 -1.23 18.23 30.20
CA ASP A 462 -0.22 17.16 30.18
C ASP A 462 1.20 17.69 30.44
N GLY A 463 1.36 19.01 30.57
CA GLY A 463 2.67 19.66 30.74
C GLY A 463 3.41 19.91 29.41
N ASN A 464 2.76 19.69 28.27
CA ASN A 464 3.32 19.96 26.95
C ASN A 464 3.23 21.46 26.63
N THR A 465 4.35 22.02 26.19
CA THR A 465 4.40 23.37 25.59
C THR A 465 4.13 23.32 24.08
N ALA A 466 3.92 24.47 23.44
CA ALA A 466 3.69 24.56 22.00
C ALA A 466 4.80 23.90 21.15
N ILE A 467 6.06 23.88 21.65
CA ILE A 467 7.17 23.23 20.96
C ILE A 467 7.03 21.71 20.92
N HIS A 468 6.40 21.08 21.93
CA HIS A 468 6.13 19.64 21.95
C HIS A 468 5.19 19.26 20.80
N PHE A 469 4.13 20.03 20.58
CA PHE A 469 3.20 19.80 19.46
C PHE A 469 3.88 20.00 18.11
N ALA A 470 4.64 21.08 17.92
CA ALA A 470 5.37 21.28 16.66
C ALA A 470 6.39 20.16 16.39
N ALA A 471 7.06 19.67 17.42
CA ALA A 471 8.03 18.58 17.31
C ALA A 471 7.38 17.22 17.03
N ARG A 472 6.23 16.95 17.66
CA ARG A 472 5.42 15.74 17.45
C ARG A 472 4.91 15.64 16.01
N GLU A 473 4.36 16.74 15.51
CA GLU A 473 3.79 16.80 14.15
C GLU A 473 4.88 16.97 13.06
N GLY A 474 6.11 17.37 13.44
CA GLY A 474 7.25 17.40 12.52
C GLY A 474 7.55 18.76 11.88
N HIS A 475 7.03 19.87 12.43
CA HIS A 475 7.12 21.20 11.84
C HIS A 475 8.44 21.90 12.13
N VAL A 476 9.46 21.61 11.32
CA VAL A 476 10.85 22.12 11.49
C VAL A 476 10.91 23.65 11.59
N ALA A 477 10.22 24.36 10.70
CA ALA A 477 10.26 25.83 10.67
C ALA A 477 9.61 26.45 11.92
N ALA A 478 8.54 25.86 12.43
CA ALA A 478 7.89 26.29 13.67
C ALA A 478 8.80 26.05 14.89
N VAL A 479 9.46 24.89 14.95
CA VAL A 479 10.43 24.58 16.01
C VAL A 479 11.61 25.56 15.97
N LYS A 480 12.19 25.83 14.80
CA LYS A 480 13.28 26.82 14.65
C LYS A 480 12.86 28.22 15.10
N LEU A 481 11.66 28.66 14.72
CA LEU A 481 11.11 29.97 15.11
C LEU A 481 10.90 30.08 16.62
N MET A 482 10.35 29.04 17.26
CA MET A 482 10.15 29.04 18.71
C MET A 482 11.47 28.98 19.48
N LEU A 483 12.46 28.21 18.99
CA LEU A 483 13.80 28.17 19.58
C LEU A 483 14.54 29.51 19.43
N SER A 484 14.42 30.19 18.29
CA SER A 484 15.04 31.51 18.10
C SER A 484 14.41 32.61 18.98
N ARG A 485 13.14 32.45 19.35
CA ARG A 485 12.43 33.32 20.30
C ARG A 485 12.64 32.94 21.77
N GLY A 486 13.45 31.91 22.05
CA GLY A 486 13.91 31.59 23.40
C GLY A 486 13.05 30.61 24.20
N ALA A 487 12.27 29.73 23.54
CA ALA A 487 11.41 28.75 24.22
C ALA A 487 12.15 27.92 25.28
N GLU A 488 11.54 27.78 26.45
CA GLU A 488 12.06 26.92 27.52
C GLU A 488 11.91 25.43 27.16
N LEU A 489 12.94 24.65 27.53
CA LEU A 489 12.98 23.20 27.29
C LEU A 489 12.47 22.46 28.52
N VAL A 490 11.17 22.55 28.75
CA VAL A 490 10.48 21.90 29.87
C VAL A 490 10.17 20.44 29.54
N LEU A 491 10.15 19.57 30.55
CA LEU A 491 9.68 18.20 30.44
C LEU A 491 8.18 18.15 30.73
N ASN A 492 7.44 17.33 29.99
CA ASN A 492 6.03 17.11 30.30
C ASN A 492 5.86 16.22 31.54
N LYS A 493 4.61 15.93 31.93
CA LYS A 493 4.30 15.07 33.09
C LYS A 493 4.80 13.63 32.97
N ASN A 494 5.13 13.18 31.76
CA ASN A 494 5.68 11.85 31.49
C ASN A 494 7.22 11.87 31.45
N ASP A 495 7.86 12.95 31.93
CA ASP A 495 9.30 13.20 31.85
C ASP A 495 9.86 13.15 30.41
N THR A 496 9.01 13.32 29.39
CA THR A 496 9.44 13.36 27.99
C THR A 496 9.67 14.80 27.55
N SER A 497 10.80 15.02 26.87
CA SER A 497 11.06 16.30 26.21
C SER A 497 10.47 16.32 24.80
N PHE A 498 10.32 17.50 24.22
CA PHE A 498 9.90 17.65 22.81
C PHE A 498 10.79 16.85 21.83
N LEU A 499 12.06 16.60 22.19
CA LEU A 499 12.96 15.77 21.39
C LEU A 499 12.62 14.28 21.48
N HIS A 500 12.20 13.79 22.66
CA HIS A 500 11.71 12.43 22.83
C HIS A 500 10.44 12.20 22.02
N GLU A 501 9.52 13.16 22.02
CA GLU A 501 8.33 13.14 21.15
C GLU A 501 8.69 13.14 19.66
N ALA A 502 9.66 13.97 19.24
CA ALA A 502 10.14 13.94 17.85
C ALA A 502 10.74 12.58 17.47
N LEU A 503 11.49 11.95 18.38
CA LEU A 503 12.11 10.63 18.15
C LEU A 503 11.06 9.51 18.12
N GLN A 504 10.10 9.51 19.04
CA GLN A 504 9.02 8.52 19.11
C GLN A 504 8.16 8.54 17.84
N ASN A 505 7.93 9.72 17.28
CA ASN A 505 7.19 9.89 16.02
C ASN A 505 8.08 9.84 14.77
N GLY A 506 9.37 9.55 14.90
CA GLY A 506 10.30 9.38 13.77
C GLY A 506 10.60 10.65 12.97
N ARG A 507 10.48 11.84 13.59
CA ARG A 507 10.65 13.16 12.97
C ARG A 507 12.13 13.54 12.81
N LYS A 508 12.82 12.90 11.86
CA LYS A 508 14.25 13.09 11.60
C LYS A 508 14.63 14.55 11.33
N ASP A 509 13.85 15.27 10.54
CA ASP A 509 14.20 16.61 10.09
C ASP A 509 14.15 17.63 11.23
N VAL A 510 13.23 17.45 12.19
CA VAL A 510 13.18 18.25 13.42
C VAL A 510 14.40 17.95 14.29
N VAL A 511 14.72 16.67 14.49
CA VAL A 511 15.87 16.25 15.30
C VAL A 511 17.18 16.79 14.71
N ASN A 512 17.38 16.68 13.40
CA ASN A 512 18.55 17.23 12.72
C ASN A 512 18.63 18.75 12.87
N ALA A 513 17.51 19.46 12.66
CA ALA A 513 17.46 20.91 12.83
C ALA A 513 17.76 21.36 14.27
N VAL A 514 17.43 20.54 15.27
CA VAL A 514 17.76 20.79 16.68
C VAL A 514 19.22 20.46 16.96
N ILE A 515 19.79 19.39 16.37
CA ILE A 515 21.22 19.05 16.51
C ILE A 515 22.11 20.13 15.88
N ASP A 516 21.69 20.67 14.74
CA ASP A 516 22.38 21.79 14.07
C ASP A 516 22.29 23.08 14.88
N SER A 517 21.38 23.16 15.86
CA SER A 517 21.29 24.30 16.78
C SER A 517 22.28 24.13 17.95
N ASP A 518 23.08 25.16 18.18
CA ASP A 518 24.27 25.14 19.05
C ASP A 518 24.01 24.80 20.55
N ARG A 519 22.75 24.72 20.98
CA ARG A 519 22.38 24.45 22.38
C ARG A 519 22.56 22.97 22.81
N TYR A 520 22.55 21.98 21.91
CA TYR A 520 22.42 20.56 22.28
C TYR A 520 23.71 19.69 22.23
N VAL A 521 24.79 20.18 21.61
CA VAL A 521 26.00 19.38 21.31
C VAL A 521 26.77 18.91 22.56
N ARG A 522 26.56 19.51 23.75
CA ARG A 522 27.34 19.23 24.96
C ARG A 522 26.82 18.10 25.87
N TYR A 523 25.63 17.53 25.63
CA TYR A 523 24.97 16.68 26.64
C TYR A 523 24.76 15.19 26.28
N ILE A 524 25.14 14.71 25.08
CA ILE A 524 24.91 13.30 24.71
C ILE A 524 26.02 12.40 25.26
N ARG A 525 25.73 11.69 26.36
CA ARG A 525 26.53 10.59 26.91
C ARG A 525 25.77 9.27 26.75
N ILE A 526 26.46 8.20 26.36
CA ILE A 526 25.89 6.85 26.37
C ILE A 526 26.58 6.06 27.47
N GLU A 527 25.84 5.77 28.52
CA GLU A 527 26.28 4.91 29.61
C GLU A 527 25.74 3.50 29.38
N TYR A 528 26.64 2.53 29.31
CA TYR A 528 26.31 1.11 29.26
C TYR A 528 26.39 0.56 30.68
N ASP A 529 25.24 0.27 31.27
CA ASP A 529 25.14 -0.41 32.56
C ASP A 529 25.08 -1.94 32.36
N PHE A 530 25.84 -2.68 33.16
CA PHE A 530 25.93 -4.14 33.10
C PHE A 530 25.28 -4.84 34.29
N ALA A 531 24.56 -4.11 35.15
CA ALA A 531 23.91 -4.64 36.36
C ALA A 531 23.06 -5.90 36.14
N TRP A 532 22.44 -6.03 34.97
CA TRP A 532 21.53 -7.14 34.65
C TRP A 532 22.20 -8.32 33.94
N LEU A 533 23.47 -8.18 33.52
CA LEU A 533 24.21 -9.24 32.84
C LEU A 533 24.99 -10.14 33.81
N GLN A 534 25.36 -9.63 34.98
CA GLN A 534 26.16 -10.35 35.96
C GLN A 534 25.59 -10.15 37.37
N ALA A 535 25.47 -11.24 38.13
CA ALA A 535 25.16 -11.17 39.55
C ALA A 535 26.31 -10.48 40.32
N PRO A 536 26.03 -9.73 41.40
CA PRO A 536 27.08 -9.12 42.21
C PRO A 536 28.11 -10.14 42.68
N LEU A 537 29.40 -9.86 42.46
CA LEU A 537 30.54 -10.72 42.83
C LEU A 537 30.63 -11.09 44.32
N GLU A 538 29.83 -10.45 45.19
CA GLU A 538 29.74 -10.76 46.62
C GLU A 538 28.85 -11.99 46.88
N VAL A 539 27.82 -12.20 46.05
CA VAL A 539 26.88 -13.33 46.16
C VAL A 539 27.51 -14.64 45.70
N THR A 540 28.44 -14.58 44.74
CA THR A 540 29.17 -15.76 44.24
C THR A 540 30.10 -16.38 45.30
N LYS A 541 30.50 -15.64 46.33
CA LYS A 541 31.35 -16.14 47.44
C LYS A 541 30.56 -16.87 48.54
N SER A 542 29.34 -16.42 48.88
CA SER A 542 28.61 -16.98 50.03
C SER A 542 27.87 -18.28 49.74
N PHE A 543 27.43 -18.50 48.49
CA PHE A 543 26.65 -19.66 48.07
C PHE A 543 27.44 -20.72 47.27
N GLY A 544 28.73 -20.49 47.01
CA GLY A 544 29.59 -21.29 46.13
C GLY A 544 29.87 -22.73 46.55
N LYS A 545 29.22 -23.27 47.58
CA LYS A 545 29.27 -24.70 47.92
C LYS A 545 27.92 -25.43 47.85
N THR A 546 26.79 -24.73 47.74
CA THR A 546 25.45 -25.36 47.84
C THR A 546 24.53 -25.04 46.66
N THR A 547 24.76 -23.99 45.87
CA THR A 547 24.00 -23.71 44.64
C THR A 547 24.96 -23.29 43.53
N GLY A 548 25.07 -24.11 42.47
CA GLY A 548 26.01 -23.93 41.36
C GLY A 548 25.67 -22.75 40.46
N TYR A 549 26.06 -21.54 40.86
CA TYR A 549 25.99 -20.36 40.00
C TYR A 549 27.13 -20.35 38.99
N GLN A 550 26.79 -20.38 37.71
CA GLN A 550 27.73 -20.23 36.61
C GLN A 550 28.05 -18.73 36.40
N PRO A 551 29.33 -18.33 36.23
CA PRO A 551 29.66 -16.96 35.85
C PRO A 551 28.99 -16.62 34.51
N LEU A 552 28.67 -15.33 34.31
CA LEU A 552 28.02 -14.85 33.07
C LEU A 552 26.66 -15.52 32.78
N ALA A 553 25.87 -15.83 33.82
CA ALA A 553 24.61 -16.57 33.71
C ALA A 553 23.63 -16.02 32.67
N ALA A 554 23.47 -14.70 32.55
CA ALA A 554 22.56 -14.10 31.59
C ALA A 554 23.01 -14.35 30.13
N LEU A 555 24.31 -14.25 29.85
CA LEU A 555 24.87 -14.52 28.53
C LEU A 555 24.84 -16.01 28.19
N ASN A 556 25.13 -16.87 29.17
CA ASN A 556 25.02 -18.31 29.02
C ASN A 556 23.57 -18.74 28.74
N ALA A 557 22.58 -18.14 29.42
CA ALA A 557 21.17 -18.35 29.12
C ALA A 557 20.80 -17.84 27.71
N MET A 558 21.30 -16.67 27.29
CA MET A 558 21.05 -16.15 25.94
C MET A 558 21.60 -17.07 24.84
N VAL A 559 22.75 -17.70 25.08
CA VAL A 559 23.34 -18.71 24.19
C VAL A 559 22.50 -19.99 24.20
N GLN A 560 22.12 -20.51 25.38
CA GLN A 560 21.30 -21.71 25.51
C GLN A 560 19.93 -21.59 24.82
N TYR A 561 19.30 -20.41 24.89
CA TYR A 561 18.02 -20.12 24.24
C TYR A 561 18.14 -19.54 22.82
N ASN A 562 19.32 -19.58 22.20
CA ASN A 562 19.59 -19.11 20.83
C ASN A 562 19.12 -17.66 20.53
N ARG A 563 19.26 -16.73 21.48
CA ARG A 563 18.80 -15.35 21.33
C ARG A 563 19.86 -14.44 20.69
N ILE A 564 20.03 -14.58 19.38
CA ILE A 564 21.02 -13.86 18.56
C ILE A 564 20.84 -12.33 18.66
N GLU A 565 19.60 -11.86 18.66
CA GLU A 565 19.29 -10.41 18.69
C GLU A 565 19.74 -9.78 20.00
N LEU A 566 19.54 -10.47 21.13
CA LEU A 566 19.99 -10.04 22.45
C LEU A 566 21.51 -10.09 22.57
N LEU A 567 22.17 -11.12 22.03
CA LEU A 567 23.63 -11.22 22.00
C LEU A 567 24.28 -10.16 21.10
N ASN A 568 23.59 -9.78 20.02
CA ASN A 568 24.05 -8.71 19.13
C ASN A 568 23.81 -7.30 19.68
N HIS A 569 23.09 -7.19 20.80
CA HIS A 569 22.82 -5.92 21.45
C HIS A 569 24.13 -5.19 21.82
N PRO A 570 24.22 -3.87 21.62
CA PRO A 570 25.42 -3.10 21.92
C PRO A 570 25.94 -3.27 23.36
N VAL A 571 25.05 -3.44 24.34
CA VAL A 571 25.42 -3.70 25.75
C VAL A 571 26.22 -5.00 25.87
N CYS A 572 25.69 -6.11 25.33
CA CYS A 572 26.33 -7.43 25.37
C CYS A 572 27.69 -7.41 24.65
N LYS A 573 27.77 -6.76 23.49
CA LYS A 573 29.03 -6.62 22.74
C LYS A 573 30.07 -5.80 23.48
N LYS A 574 29.68 -4.67 24.08
CA LYS A 574 30.60 -3.82 24.85
C LYS A 574 31.08 -4.50 26.12
N TYR A 575 30.19 -5.25 26.77
CA TYR A 575 30.51 -6.05 27.94
C TYR A 575 31.52 -7.17 27.63
N LEU A 576 31.27 -7.98 26.58
CA LEU A 576 32.22 -9.01 26.14
C LEU A 576 33.57 -8.42 25.70
N ARG A 577 33.55 -7.28 25.00
CA ARG A 577 34.78 -6.57 24.60
C ARG A 577 35.57 -6.07 25.81
N MET A 578 34.89 -5.61 26.86
CA MET A 578 35.54 -5.20 28.10
C MET A 578 36.29 -6.39 28.71
N LYS A 579 35.61 -7.54 28.88
CA LYS A 579 36.19 -8.78 29.45
C LYS A 579 37.32 -9.36 28.59
N TRP A 580 37.20 -9.29 27.26
CA TRP A 580 38.26 -9.70 26.32
C TRP A 580 39.54 -8.89 26.47
N ILE A 581 39.44 -7.56 26.53
CA ILE A 581 40.60 -6.67 26.70
C ILE A 581 41.20 -6.81 28.10
N ALA A 582 40.35 -7.09 29.08
CA ALA A 582 40.71 -7.22 30.49
C ALA A 582 41.64 -8.41 30.78
N TYR A 583 41.28 -9.62 30.33
CA TYR A 583 42.07 -10.83 30.59
C TYR A 583 42.01 -11.88 29.47
N GLY A 584 40.96 -11.89 28.64
CA GLY A 584 40.77 -12.92 27.62
C GLY A 584 41.89 -12.98 26.58
N SER A 585 42.28 -11.82 26.02
CA SER A 585 43.30 -11.76 24.97
C SER A 585 44.69 -12.16 25.48
N THR A 586 45.04 -11.75 26.70
CA THR A 586 46.35 -12.04 27.30
C THR A 586 46.48 -13.51 27.69
N ALA A 587 45.44 -14.09 28.29
CA ALA A 587 45.45 -15.51 28.67
C ALA A 587 45.53 -16.44 27.44
N HIS A 588 44.77 -16.11 26.38
CA HIS A 588 44.78 -16.92 25.16
C HIS A 588 46.11 -16.84 24.41
N LEU A 589 46.70 -15.64 24.28
CA LEU A 589 47.99 -15.46 23.61
C LEU A 589 49.12 -16.17 24.36
N LEU A 590 49.10 -16.14 25.69
CA LEU A 590 50.08 -16.86 26.52
C LEU A 590 50.00 -18.38 26.31
N ASN A 591 48.78 -18.94 26.27
CA ASN A 591 48.59 -20.38 26.05
C ASN A 591 49.10 -20.81 24.67
N MET A 592 48.80 -20.02 23.63
CA MET A 592 49.31 -20.27 22.27
C MET A 592 50.84 -20.20 22.20
N PHE A 593 51.43 -19.21 22.88
CA PHE A 593 52.88 -19.06 22.97
C PHE A 593 53.54 -20.27 23.63
N MET A 594 52.98 -20.78 24.74
CA MET A 594 53.50 -21.98 25.40
C MET A 594 53.49 -23.19 24.47
N TYR A 595 52.42 -23.40 23.69
CA TYR A 595 52.37 -24.52 22.73
C TYR A 595 53.43 -24.39 21.63
N LEU A 596 53.65 -23.18 21.10
CA LEU A 596 54.67 -22.91 20.07
C LEU A 596 56.10 -23.15 20.57
N LEU A 597 56.36 -22.95 21.87
CA LEU A 597 57.65 -23.22 22.51
C LEU A 597 58.04 -24.70 22.44
N GLY A 598 57.08 -25.62 22.36
CA GLY A 598 57.33 -27.05 22.10
C GLY A 598 57.36 -27.41 20.61
N LEU A 599 56.43 -26.84 19.83
CA LEU A 599 56.26 -27.17 18.40
C LEU A 599 57.44 -26.73 17.53
N LEU A 600 57.88 -25.47 17.65
CA LEU A 600 58.93 -24.94 16.77
C LEU A 600 60.27 -25.68 16.95
N PRO A 601 60.77 -25.93 18.18
CA PRO A 601 61.97 -26.74 18.38
C PRO A 601 61.84 -28.18 17.88
N LEU A 602 60.67 -28.82 18.02
CA LEU A 602 60.42 -30.16 17.50
C LEU A 602 60.55 -30.20 15.97
N THR A 603 59.97 -29.21 15.28
CA THR A 603 60.06 -29.12 13.80
C THR A 603 61.50 -28.89 13.33
N HIS A 604 62.24 -28.05 14.03
CA HIS A 604 63.65 -27.79 13.74
C HIS A 604 64.51 -29.06 13.92
N LEU A 605 64.18 -29.90 14.91
CA LEU A 605 64.90 -31.14 15.16
C LEU A 605 64.69 -32.17 14.04
N ILE A 606 63.46 -32.32 13.53
CA ILE A 606 63.14 -33.25 12.43
C ILE A 606 63.78 -32.82 11.10
N VAL A 607 63.84 -31.52 10.81
CA VAL A 607 64.45 -31.06 9.55
C VAL A 607 65.95 -31.34 9.52
N ASN A 608 66.64 -31.17 10.65
CA ASN A 608 68.10 -31.27 10.69
C ASN A 608 68.62 -32.70 10.93
N LEU A 609 67.86 -33.60 11.57
CA LEU A 609 68.30 -34.96 11.90
C LEU A 609 67.83 -36.04 10.90
N ARG A 610 67.60 -35.66 9.63
CA ARG A 610 67.04 -36.57 8.62
C ARG A 610 67.98 -37.77 8.33
N PRO A 611 67.49 -39.03 8.42
CA PRO A 611 68.30 -40.21 8.13
C PRO A 611 68.51 -40.43 6.63
N THR A 612 69.60 -41.15 6.29
CA THR A 612 69.99 -41.49 4.91
C THR A 612 69.78 -42.97 4.64
N MET A 613 69.34 -43.30 3.42
CA MET A 613 69.12 -44.68 2.96
C MET A 613 70.29 -45.14 2.09
N ASN A 614 70.91 -46.27 2.42
CA ASN A 614 71.88 -46.93 1.55
C ASN A 614 71.26 -48.23 0.98
N VAL A 615 71.35 -48.39 -0.34
CA VAL A 615 70.96 -49.61 -1.03
C VAL A 615 72.22 -50.45 -1.20
N THR A 616 72.30 -51.62 -0.58
CA THR A 616 73.36 -52.58 -0.90
C THR A 616 73.02 -53.28 -2.21
N ASP A 617 74.03 -53.72 -2.98
CA ASP A 617 73.84 -54.42 -4.27
C ASP A 617 73.04 -55.74 -4.15
N THR A 618 72.79 -56.22 -2.93
CA THR A 618 71.94 -57.38 -2.61
C THR A 618 70.46 -57.05 -2.47
N GLY A 619 70.05 -55.80 -2.63
CA GLY A 619 68.65 -55.37 -2.51
C GLY A 619 68.16 -55.22 -1.07
N GLU A 620 69.04 -55.29 -0.06
CA GLU A 620 68.69 -55.01 1.33
C GLU A 620 68.80 -53.51 1.62
N HIS A 621 67.73 -52.94 2.18
CA HIS A 621 67.64 -51.53 2.54
C HIS A 621 68.06 -51.33 4.00
N SER A 622 69.22 -50.70 4.23
CA SER A 622 69.66 -50.33 5.59
C SER A 622 69.49 -48.82 5.81
N ILE A 623 68.79 -48.46 6.89
CA ILE A 623 68.60 -47.07 7.32
C ILE A 623 69.75 -46.71 8.25
N ILE A 624 70.60 -45.76 7.84
CA ILE A 624 71.64 -45.22 8.71
C ILE A 624 71.07 -44.00 9.41
N MET A 625 70.87 -44.12 10.72
CA MET A 625 70.53 -42.99 11.58
C MET A 625 71.78 -42.13 11.80
N VAL A 626 71.62 -40.81 11.82
CA VAL A 626 72.73 -39.90 12.17
C VAL A 626 73.10 -40.17 13.64
N PRO A 627 74.33 -40.61 13.95
CA PRO A 627 74.73 -40.85 15.33
C PRO A 627 74.84 -39.49 16.03
N THR A 628 74.03 -39.28 17.07
CA THR A 628 74.04 -38.03 17.84
C THR A 628 74.39 -38.32 19.28
N ALA A 629 75.69 -38.33 19.60
CA ALA A 629 76.12 -38.25 20.99
C ALA A 629 75.89 -36.81 21.49
N PHE A 630 75.28 -36.66 22.68
CA PHE A 630 74.87 -35.36 23.27
C PHE A 630 76.00 -34.30 23.34
N ILE A 631 77.26 -34.72 23.22
CA ILE A 631 78.47 -33.90 23.41
C ILE A 631 78.98 -33.27 22.09
N GLU A 632 78.64 -33.81 20.92
CA GLU A 632 79.22 -33.39 19.63
C GLU A 632 78.33 -32.44 18.80
N VAL A 633 77.20 -32.00 19.36
CA VAL A 633 76.15 -31.28 18.61
C VAL A 633 76.17 -29.78 18.88
N ASN A 634 75.80 -28.98 17.86
CA ASN A 634 75.56 -27.53 17.95
C ASN A 634 74.70 -27.16 19.17
N LEU A 635 75.11 -26.11 19.90
CA LEU A 635 74.46 -25.62 21.12
C LEU A 635 72.96 -25.29 20.94
N PHE A 636 72.55 -24.93 19.72
CA PHE A 636 71.15 -24.69 19.39
C PHE A 636 70.32 -25.99 19.31
N LEU A 637 70.89 -27.08 18.78
CA LEU A 637 70.17 -28.35 18.67
C LEU A 637 69.99 -29.00 20.04
N THR A 638 71.02 -28.93 20.90
CA THR A 638 70.93 -29.41 22.29
C THR A 638 69.91 -28.61 23.09
N PHE A 639 69.86 -27.29 22.90
CA PHE A 639 68.79 -26.44 23.45
C PHE A 639 67.40 -26.87 22.94
N CYS A 640 67.23 -27.14 21.64
CA CYS A 640 65.96 -27.62 21.09
C CYS A 640 65.55 -28.98 21.68
N MET A 641 66.48 -29.92 21.83
CA MET A 641 66.22 -31.24 22.41
C MET A 641 65.72 -31.13 23.87
N VAL A 642 66.42 -30.33 24.69
CA VAL A 642 66.02 -30.07 26.08
C VAL A 642 64.68 -29.34 26.15
N MET A 643 64.46 -28.36 25.27
CA MET A 643 63.20 -27.60 25.23
C MET A 643 62.00 -28.49 24.90
N VAL A 644 62.12 -29.38 23.90
CA VAL A 644 61.06 -30.34 23.55
C VAL A 644 60.77 -31.29 24.72
N LEU A 645 61.81 -31.79 25.40
CA LEU A 645 61.66 -32.66 26.56
C LEU A 645 60.90 -31.95 27.70
N VAL A 646 61.35 -30.75 28.09
CA VAL A 646 60.72 -29.94 29.15
C VAL A 646 59.26 -29.62 28.81
N MET A 647 58.99 -29.22 27.57
CA MET A 647 57.64 -28.89 27.12
C MET A 647 56.73 -30.12 27.06
N SER A 648 57.26 -31.29 26.69
CA SER A 648 56.48 -32.55 26.67
C SER A 648 56.09 -32.98 28.09
N VAL A 649 57.00 -32.86 29.06
CA VAL A 649 56.70 -33.10 30.48
C VAL A 649 55.70 -32.08 31.03
N TYR A 650 55.83 -30.81 30.66
CA TYR A 650 54.86 -29.77 30.99
C TYR A 650 53.47 -30.10 30.43
N CYS A 651 53.36 -30.55 29.19
CA CYS A 651 52.09 -30.97 28.60
C CYS A 651 51.46 -32.13 29.36
N ILE A 652 52.22 -33.16 29.73
CA ILE A 652 51.70 -34.28 30.54
C ILE A 652 51.19 -33.78 31.90
N ALA A 653 51.96 -32.94 32.59
CA ALA A 653 51.54 -32.37 33.87
C ALA A 653 50.26 -31.52 33.72
N LYS A 654 50.17 -30.68 32.68
CA LYS A 654 48.98 -29.89 32.32
C LYS A 654 47.76 -30.79 32.12
N GLU A 655 47.90 -31.89 31.36
CA GLU A 655 46.78 -32.80 31.08
C GLU A 655 46.35 -33.60 32.32
N LEU A 656 47.28 -34.04 33.18
CA LEU A 656 46.97 -34.67 34.46
C LEU A 656 46.15 -33.75 35.38
N VAL A 657 46.51 -32.45 35.43
CA VAL A 657 45.73 -31.44 36.17
C VAL A 657 44.33 -31.28 35.58
N GLN A 658 44.19 -31.30 34.25
CA GLN A 658 42.88 -31.22 33.59
C GLN A 658 41.99 -32.43 33.86
N ILE A 659 42.55 -33.64 33.85
CA ILE A 659 41.84 -34.88 34.21
C ILE A 659 41.27 -34.77 35.63
N SER A 660 42.07 -34.24 36.57
CA SER A 660 41.63 -34.02 37.96
C SER A 660 40.46 -33.02 38.07
N GLN A 661 40.49 -31.94 37.28
CA GLN A 661 39.46 -30.89 37.30
C GLN A 661 38.16 -31.31 36.58
N GLN A 662 38.27 -31.94 35.41
CA GLN A 662 37.13 -32.19 34.50
C GLN A 662 36.53 -33.60 34.62
N ARG A 663 37.21 -34.53 35.29
CA ARG A 663 36.76 -35.93 35.51
C ARG A 663 36.28 -36.59 34.22
N TRP A 664 35.05 -37.09 34.18
CA TRP A 664 34.47 -37.81 33.03
C TRP A 664 34.21 -36.92 31.81
N ASN A 665 34.11 -35.60 31.97
CA ASN A 665 33.92 -34.70 30.83
C ASN A 665 35.22 -34.57 30.00
N TYR A 666 36.38 -34.80 30.62
CA TYR A 666 37.68 -34.72 29.96
C TYR A 666 37.80 -35.68 28.77
N PHE A 667 37.35 -36.92 28.93
CA PHE A 667 37.51 -37.98 27.92
C PHE A 667 36.59 -37.80 26.70
N LYS A 668 35.60 -36.90 26.77
CA LYS A 668 34.68 -36.61 25.65
C LYS A 668 35.28 -35.64 24.62
N ASP A 669 36.26 -34.84 25.03
CA ASP A 669 36.86 -33.82 24.16
C ASP A 669 37.98 -34.40 23.29
N TYR A 670 37.82 -34.32 21.97
CA TYR A 670 38.78 -34.85 21.00
C TYR A 670 40.15 -34.14 21.05
N SER A 671 40.18 -32.83 21.36
CA SER A 671 41.43 -32.05 21.45
C SER A 671 42.39 -32.62 22.50
N ASN A 672 41.85 -33.16 23.59
CA ASN A 672 42.66 -33.67 24.70
C ASN A 672 43.40 -34.95 24.29
N HIS A 673 42.77 -35.79 23.47
CA HIS A 673 43.41 -36.96 22.89
C HIS A 673 44.54 -36.57 21.93
N CYS A 674 44.38 -35.52 21.13
CA CYS A 674 45.44 -35.00 20.27
C CYS A 674 46.64 -34.49 21.08
N ASP A 675 46.41 -33.77 22.18
CA ASP A 675 47.49 -33.24 23.05
C ASP A 675 48.29 -34.38 23.72
N TRP A 676 47.61 -35.43 24.22
CA TRP A 676 48.28 -36.63 24.74
C TRP A 676 49.09 -37.37 23.69
N PHE A 677 48.50 -37.60 22.52
CA PHE A 677 49.16 -38.28 21.42
C PHE A 677 50.41 -37.50 20.98
N SER A 678 50.31 -36.17 20.88
CA SER A 678 51.46 -35.32 20.60
C SER A 678 52.57 -35.49 21.63
N ALA A 679 52.25 -35.41 22.92
CA ALA A 679 53.25 -35.49 23.99
C ALA A 679 53.94 -36.85 24.07
N VAL A 680 53.19 -37.96 23.93
CA VAL A 680 53.74 -39.31 23.98
C VAL A 680 54.68 -39.58 22.80
N PHE A 681 54.28 -39.24 21.58
CA PHE A 681 55.11 -39.46 20.40
C PHE A 681 56.33 -38.52 20.36
N SER A 682 56.21 -37.29 20.87
CA SER A 682 57.38 -36.41 21.07
C SER A 682 58.39 -36.99 22.07
N LEU A 683 57.94 -37.66 23.13
CA LEU A 683 58.82 -38.34 24.09
C LEU A 683 59.48 -39.59 23.49
N LEU A 684 58.72 -40.40 22.75
CA LEU A 684 59.25 -41.57 22.03
C LEU A 684 60.27 -41.20 20.96
N TYR A 685 60.19 -39.98 20.43
CA TYR A 685 61.22 -39.44 19.53
C TYR A 685 62.45 -38.96 20.31
N ILE A 686 62.28 -38.11 21.33
CA ILE A 686 63.41 -37.41 21.95
C ILE A 686 64.25 -38.29 22.87
N ILE A 687 63.64 -39.20 23.65
CA ILE A 687 64.37 -40.02 24.63
C ILE A 687 65.39 -40.93 23.92
N PRO A 688 65.03 -41.71 22.87
CA PRO A 688 65.99 -42.54 22.16
C PRO A 688 67.06 -41.74 21.40
N VAL A 689 66.70 -40.55 20.88
CA VAL A 689 67.65 -39.64 20.21
C VAL A 689 68.70 -39.10 21.20
N MET A 690 68.31 -38.82 22.44
CA MET A 690 69.23 -38.36 23.49
C MET A 690 70.20 -39.45 23.96
N PHE A 691 69.76 -40.72 23.96
CA PHE A 691 70.57 -41.88 24.37
C PHE A 691 71.26 -42.60 23.20
N ASN A 692 71.15 -42.06 21.97
CA ASN A 692 71.72 -42.62 20.74
C ASN A 692 71.40 -44.11 20.54
N MET A 693 70.13 -44.48 20.72
CA MET A 693 69.66 -45.87 20.53
C MET A 693 69.58 -46.22 19.03
N GLU A 694 70.02 -47.42 18.67
CA GLU A 694 69.92 -47.92 17.29
C GLU A 694 68.47 -48.34 16.97
N GLY A 695 67.87 -47.75 15.93
CA GLY A 695 66.56 -48.15 15.42
C GLY A 695 65.87 -47.11 14.53
N SER A 696 64.88 -47.52 13.74
CA SER A 696 64.09 -46.61 12.90
C SER A 696 62.78 -46.13 13.56
N LEU A 697 62.36 -46.78 14.66
CA LEU A 697 61.08 -46.55 15.32
C LEU A 697 60.96 -45.14 15.92
N HIS A 698 62.02 -44.63 16.53
CA HIS A 698 61.99 -43.29 17.12
C HIS A 698 61.82 -42.21 16.03
N TRP A 699 62.39 -42.41 14.84
CA TRP A 699 62.20 -41.49 13.71
C TRP A 699 60.76 -41.51 13.17
N GLN A 700 60.17 -42.70 13.04
CA GLN A 700 58.75 -42.84 12.67
C GLN A 700 57.85 -42.16 13.70
N ALA A 701 58.14 -42.31 14.99
CA ALA A 701 57.43 -41.63 16.06
C ALA A 701 57.57 -40.09 15.97
N GLY A 702 58.76 -39.58 15.64
CA GLY A 702 58.99 -38.16 15.39
C GLY A 702 58.15 -37.61 14.24
N ALA A 703 58.10 -38.32 13.11
CA ALA A 703 57.29 -37.91 11.96
C ALA A 703 55.80 -37.80 12.31
N ILE A 704 55.27 -38.78 13.05
CA ILE A 704 53.89 -38.77 13.55
C ILE A 704 53.68 -37.62 14.55
N ALA A 705 54.65 -37.38 15.45
CA ALA A 705 54.58 -36.33 16.45
C ALA A 705 54.45 -34.94 15.80
N VAL A 706 55.28 -34.61 14.80
CA VAL A 706 55.23 -33.28 14.15
C VAL A 706 53.94 -33.08 13.38
N LEU A 707 53.47 -34.08 12.64
CA LEU A 707 52.20 -33.99 11.91
C LEU A 707 51.05 -33.70 12.89
N ASN A 708 50.93 -34.50 13.96
CA ASN A 708 49.87 -34.32 14.94
C ASN A 708 50.01 -33.00 15.71
N SER A 709 51.24 -32.54 15.99
CA SER A 709 51.47 -31.26 16.69
C SER A 709 51.00 -30.06 15.87
N TRP A 710 51.19 -30.06 14.54
CA TRP A 710 50.70 -29.00 13.65
C TRP A 710 49.17 -29.06 13.46
N VAL A 711 48.59 -30.25 13.34
CA VAL A 711 47.12 -30.41 13.30
C VAL A 711 46.50 -29.96 14.62
N GLY A 712 47.10 -30.31 15.76
CA GLY A 712 46.71 -29.84 17.08
C GLY A 712 46.77 -28.30 17.19
N PHE A 713 47.80 -27.67 16.61
CA PHE A 713 47.92 -26.21 16.59
C PHE A 713 46.74 -25.52 15.87
N LEU A 714 46.19 -26.12 14.82
CA LEU A 714 45.00 -25.56 14.13
C LEU A 714 43.80 -25.41 15.07
N LEU A 715 43.65 -26.32 16.05
CA LEU A 715 42.58 -26.23 17.06
C LEU A 715 42.79 -25.05 18.02
N TYR A 716 44.03 -24.61 18.27
CA TYR A 716 44.28 -23.40 19.07
C TYR A 716 43.86 -22.13 18.32
N LEU A 717 43.92 -22.13 16.98
CA LEU A 717 43.44 -21.02 16.15
C LEU A 717 41.91 -20.91 16.09
N GLN A 718 41.18 -21.93 16.54
CA GLN A 718 39.72 -21.96 16.56
C GLN A 718 39.11 -20.76 17.29
N ARG A 719 39.79 -20.19 18.29
CA ARG A 719 39.23 -19.15 19.16
C ARG A 719 39.38 -17.72 18.61
N PHE A 720 40.17 -17.51 17.55
CA PHE A 720 40.32 -16.19 16.94
C PHE A 720 39.13 -15.84 16.05
N GLU A 721 38.64 -14.59 16.15
CA GLU A 721 37.44 -14.15 15.41
C GLU A 721 37.56 -14.24 13.88
N GLY A 722 38.77 -14.12 13.32
CA GLY A 722 39.01 -14.17 11.87
C GLY A 722 39.21 -15.58 11.32
N VAL A 723 40.05 -16.38 11.96
CA VAL A 723 40.46 -17.72 11.48
C VAL A 723 39.56 -18.83 12.05
N GLY A 724 38.98 -18.60 13.23
CA GLY A 724 38.26 -19.62 13.98
C GLY A 724 37.05 -20.21 13.27
N ILE A 725 36.35 -19.41 12.47
CA ILE A 725 35.19 -19.88 11.69
C ILE A 725 35.62 -20.97 10.69
N TYR A 726 36.78 -20.82 10.05
CA TYR A 726 37.29 -21.80 9.09
C TYR A 726 37.66 -23.11 9.77
N VAL A 727 38.25 -23.06 10.96
CA VAL A 727 38.59 -24.25 11.76
C VAL A 727 37.31 -24.99 12.20
N VAL A 728 36.27 -24.25 12.62
CA VAL A 728 34.97 -24.83 12.97
C VAL A 728 34.29 -25.45 11.75
N MET A 729 34.30 -24.77 10.61
CA MET A 729 33.77 -25.33 9.35
C MET A 729 34.51 -26.60 8.95
N PHE A 730 35.85 -26.59 8.97
CA PHE A 730 36.68 -27.75 8.68
C PHE A 730 36.34 -28.93 9.60
N GLY A 731 36.18 -28.67 10.91
CA GLY A 731 35.80 -29.70 11.87
C GLY A 731 34.42 -30.31 11.63
N GLU A 732 33.41 -29.51 11.26
CA GLU A 732 32.09 -30.07 10.93
C GLU A 732 32.11 -30.85 9.61
N ILE A 733 32.81 -30.34 8.58
CA ILE A 733 33.00 -31.05 7.30
C ILE A 733 33.73 -32.38 7.54
N MET A 734 34.75 -32.41 8.38
CA MET A 734 35.46 -33.64 8.72
C MET A 734 34.55 -34.66 9.43
N LYS A 735 33.64 -34.22 10.30
CA LYS A 735 32.66 -35.12 10.93
C LYS A 735 31.66 -35.67 9.91
N THR A 736 31.16 -34.83 9.00
CA THR A 736 30.21 -35.30 7.97
C THR A 736 30.90 -36.21 6.97
N LEU A 737 32.13 -35.90 6.57
CA LEU A 737 33.01 -36.76 5.79
C LEU A 737 33.19 -38.13 6.46
N VAL A 738 33.59 -38.20 7.73
CA VAL A 738 33.80 -39.48 8.44
C VAL A 738 32.51 -40.30 8.52
N ARG A 739 31.36 -39.67 8.80
CA ARG A 739 30.06 -40.37 8.83
C ARG A 739 29.70 -40.95 7.46
N ILE A 740 29.93 -40.18 6.40
CA ILE A 740 29.65 -40.59 5.02
C ILE A 740 30.59 -41.73 4.62
N VAL A 741 31.91 -41.57 4.82
CA VAL A 741 32.90 -42.60 4.49
C VAL A 741 32.56 -43.92 5.17
N MET A 742 32.19 -43.92 6.45
CA MET A 742 31.80 -45.15 7.16
C MET A 742 30.59 -45.87 6.55
N LEU A 743 29.63 -45.14 5.97
CA LEU A 743 28.50 -45.73 5.25
C LEU A 743 28.94 -46.39 3.93
N PHE A 744 29.93 -45.81 3.27
CA PHE A 744 30.41 -46.25 1.96
C PHE A 744 31.63 -47.17 2.01
N VAL A 745 32.21 -47.46 3.19
CA VAL A 745 33.27 -48.47 3.36
C VAL A 745 32.82 -49.83 2.81
N TYR A 746 31.56 -50.22 2.99
CA TYR A 746 31.04 -51.48 2.46
C TYR A 746 31.04 -51.52 0.93
N LEU A 747 30.75 -50.40 0.29
CA LEU A 747 30.71 -50.29 -1.17
C LEU A 747 32.12 -50.27 -1.76
N MET A 748 33.05 -49.57 -1.09
CA MET A 748 34.48 -49.61 -1.42
C MET A 748 35.05 -51.04 -1.28
N LEU A 749 34.68 -51.76 -0.23
CA LEU A 749 35.12 -53.13 0.00
C LEU A 749 34.52 -54.08 -1.05
N ALA A 750 33.24 -53.90 -1.42
CA ALA A 750 32.59 -54.68 -2.47
C ALA A 750 33.28 -54.52 -3.84
N PHE A 751 33.57 -53.29 -4.25
CA PHE A 751 34.33 -53.04 -5.49
C PHE A 751 35.78 -53.49 -5.39
N GLY A 752 36.43 -53.32 -4.23
CA GLY A 752 37.80 -53.79 -3.98
C GLY A 752 37.93 -55.30 -4.14
N LEU A 753 37.00 -56.06 -3.56
CA LEU A 753 36.94 -57.51 -3.74
C LEU A 753 36.56 -57.91 -5.18
N ALA A 754 35.68 -57.17 -5.84
CA ALA A 754 35.31 -57.43 -7.22
C ALA A 754 36.50 -57.24 -8.18
N PHE A 755 37.29 -56.17 -8.03
CA PHE A 755 38.50 -55.98 -8.82
C PHE A 755 39.59 -56.98 -8.46
N HIS A 756 39.76 -57.35 -7.19
CA HIS A 756 40.68 -58.42 -6.78
C HIS A 756 40.34 -59.76 -7.48
N ALA A 757 39.06 -60.10 -7.58
CA ALA A 757 38.61 -61.33 -8.24
C ALA A 757 38.77 -61.31 -9.78
N LEU A 758 38.72 -60.13 -10.40
CA LEU A 758 38.72 -59.98 -11.86
C LEU A 758 40.09 -59.62 -12.48
N MET A 759 40.93 -58.89 -11.73
CA MET A 759 42.21 -58.33 -12.19
C MET A 759 43.38 -59.24 -11.79
N LEU A 760 43.36 -60.48 -12.27
CA LEU A 760 44.40 -61.46 -11.98
C LEU A 760 45.76 -61.03 -12.59
N ASN A 761 46.86 -61.34 -11.89
CA ASN A 761 48.24 -61.01 -12.28
C ASN A 761 48.61 -59.52 -12.32
N GLN A 762 47.75 -58.63 -11.80
CA GLN A 762 48.05 -57.21 -11.65
C GLN A 762 48.60 -56.92 -10.25
N LYS A 763 49.80 -56.31 -10.17
CA LYS A 763 50.50 -56.05 -8.88
C LYS A 763 49.69 -55.18 -7.93
N GLN A 764 48.84 -54.29 -8.45
CA GLN A 764 48.00 -53.39 -7.68
C GLN A 764 46.79 -54.10 -7.05
N PHE A 765 46.36 -55.23 -7.62
CA PHE A 765 45.19 -55.99 -7.19
C PHE A 765 45.53 -57.40 -6.67
N ASP A 766 46.81 -57.70 -6.46
CA ASP A 766 47.29 -59.03 -6.09
C ASP A 766 46.90 -59.43 -4.65
N SER A 767 46.85 -58.46 -3.73
CA SER A 767 46.35 -58.69 -2.37
C SER A 767 45.08 -57.90 -2.09
N VAL A 768 44.22 -58.44 -1.22
CA VAL A 768 42.98 -57.78 -0.81
C VAL A 768 43.23 -56.38 -0.23
N PRO A 769 44.20 -56.16 0.69
CA PRO A 769 44.47 -54.82 1.21
C PRO A 769 44.95 -53.83 0.15
N LEU A 770 45.80 -54.27 -0.79
CA LEU A 770 46.26 -53.43 -1.91
C LEU A 770 45.10 -53.09 -2.85
N SER A 771 44.22 -54.06 -3.12
CA SER A 771 43.04 -53.87 -3.97
C SER A 771 42.09 -52.84 -3.37
N VAL A 772 41.81 -52.93 -2.06
CA VAL A 772 40.95 -51.97 -1.36
C VAL A 772 41.59 -50.58 -1.29
N MET A 773 42.92 -50.50 -1.10
CA MET A 773 43.63 -49.23 -1.13
C MET A 773 43.62 -48.60 -2.54
N GLN A 774 43.80 -49.42 -3.57
CA GLN A 774 43.75 -48.99 -4.95
C GLN A 774 42.34 -48.51 -5.33
N THR A 775 41.28 -49.18 -4.88
CA THR A 775 39.91 -48.69 -5.10
C THR A 775 39.60 -47.41 -4.34
N PHE A 776 40.17 -47.22 -3.15
CA PHE A 776 40.09 -45.96 -2.41
C PHE A 776 40.74 -44.82 -3.19
N VAL A 777 41.94 -45.03 -3.74
CA VAL A 777 42.62 -44.03 -4.59
C VAL A 777 41.80 -43.73 -5.86
N MET A 778 41.26 -44.77 -6.49
CA MET A 778 40.38 -44.62 -7.65
C MET A 778 39.07 -43.88 -7.34
N MET A 779 38.55 -43.95 -6.10
CA MET A 779 37.36 -43.22 -5.66
C MET A 779 37.58 -41.70 -5.66
N VAL A 780 38.77 -41.25 -5.28
CA VAL A 780 39.13 -39.81 -5.24
C VAL A 780 39.16 -39.19 -6.65
N GLY A 781 39.30 -40.03 -7.69
CA GLY A 781 39.28 -39.63 -9.10
C GLY A 781 40.52 -40.06 -9.89
N GLU A 782 41.51 -40.65 -9.23
CA GLU A 782 42.72 -41.18 -9.87
C GLU A 782 42.45 -42.60 -10.42
N LEU A 783 41.71 -42.68 -11.53
CA LEU A 783 41.22 -43.94 -12.10
C LEU A 783 42.29 -44.83 -12.72
N ASN A 784 43.49 -44.29 -13.01
CA ASN A 784 44.60 -45.00 -13.68
C ASN A 784 44.16 -45.87 -14.87
N TYR A 785 43.20 -45.37 -15.66
CA TYR A 785 42.55 -46.11 -16.75
C TYR A 785 43.54 -46.70 -17.76
N GLN A 786 44.56 -45.92 -18.13
CA GLN A 786 45.53 -46.31 -19.14
C GLN A 786 46.33 -47.56 -18.71
N ASN A 787 46.94 -47.51 -17.53
CA ASN A 787 47.85 -48.57 -17.06
C ASN A 787 47.08 -49.79 -16.55
N ASN A 788 45.98 -49.57 -15.82
CA ASN A 788 45.29 -50.66 -15.14
C ASN A 788 44.23 -51.35 -16.01
N PHE A 789 43.67 -50.69 -17.03
CA PHE A 789 42.54 -51.22 -17.80
C PHE A 789 42.79 -51.27 -19.30
N LEU A 790 43.29 -50.19 -19.90
CA LEU A 790 43.45 -50.08 -21.36
C LEU A 790 44.63 -50.91 -21.87
N GLU A 791 45.82 -50.69 -21.32
CA GLU A 791 47.05 -51.38 -21.75
C GLU A 791 46.93 -52.89 -21.49
N THR A 792 46.42 -53.28 -20.33
CA THR A 792 46.14 -54.68 -19.97
C THR A 792 45.07 -55.34 -20.83
N TYR A 793 44.10 -54.57 -21.35
CA TYR A 793 43.11 -55.09 -22.31
C TYR A 793 43.71 -55.29 -23.69
N LEU A 794 44.49 -54.32 -24.17
CA LEU A 794 45.17 -54.40 -25.46
C LEU A 794 46.21 -55.53 -25.48
N ASN A 795 46.86 -55.80 -24.36
CA ASN A 795 47.82 -56.89 -24.18
C ASN A 795 47.15 -58.27 -23.96
N ASN A 796 45.80 -58.36 -23.97
CA ASN A 796 45.02 -59.57 -23.67
C ASN A 796 45.34 -60.22 -22.30
N GLU A 797 45.79 -59.42 -21.33
CA GLU A 797 46.14 -59.89 -19.98
C GLU A 797 44.92 -59.96 -19.06
N LEU A 798 43.76 -59.44 -19.48
CA LEU A 798 42.50 -59.46 -18.72
C LEU A 798 41.65 -60.69 -19.07
N PRO A 799 41.51 -61.67 -18.15
CA PRO A 799 40.75 -62.90 -18.42
C PRO A 799 39.24 -62.65 -18.65
N PHE A 800 38.69 -61.61 -18.01
CA PHE A 800 37.27 -61.27 -18.05
C PHE A 800 37.02 -59.84 -18.55
N GLY A 801 37.63 -59.45 -19.67
CA GLY A 801 37.60 -58.07 -20.19
C GLY A 801 36.22 -57.39 -20.15
N PHE A 802 35.19 -57.97 -20.79
CA PHE A 802 33.86 -57.34 -20.83
C PHE A 802 33.25 -57.11 -19.45
N LEU A 803 33.32 -58.10 -18.55
CA LEU A 803 32.78 -58.00 -17.20
C LEU A 803 33.56 -56.98 -16.36
N THR A 804 34.88 -56.97 -16.48
CA THR A 804 35.77 -56.00 -15.83
C THR A 804 35.45 -54.57 -16.27
N TYR A 805 35.28 -54.33 -17.59
CA TYR A 805 34.89 -53.02 -18.11
C TYR A 805 33.48 -52.60 -17.65
N PHE A 806 32.53 -53.54 -17.60
CA PHE A 806 31.19 -53.26 -17.09
C PHE A 806 31.21 -52.85 -15.62
N ILE A 807 31.92 -53.60 -14.76
CA ILE A 807 32.09 -53.26 -13.35
C ILE A 807 32.86 -51.95 -13.18
N PHE A 808 33.86 -51.69 -14.03
CA PHE A 808 34.60 -50.44 -14.04
C PHE A 808 33.71 -49.24 -14.39
N VAL A 809 32.85 -49.34 -15.41
CA VAL A 809 31.88 -48.28 -15.75
C VAL A 809 30.89 -48.05 -14.60
N CYS A 810 30.38 -49.13 -13.99
CA CYS A 810 29.51 -49.02 -12.81
C CYS A 810 30.23 -48.35 -11.63
N PHE A 811 31.50 -48.69 -11.42
CA PHE A 811 32.35 -48.07 -10.41
C PHE A 811 32.53 -46.57 -10.68
N VAL A 812 32.88 -46.15 -11.89
CA VAL A 812 33.07 -44.73 -12.26
C VAL A 812 31.80 -43.91 -12.01
N LEU A 813 30.63 -44.45 -12.37
CA LEU A 813 29.35 -43.76 -12.17
C LEU A 813 29.00 -43.63 -10.68
N LEU A 814 29.13 -44.72 -9.91
CA LEU A 814 28.67 -44.74 -8.52
C LEU A 814 29.67 -44.08 -7.56
N MET A 815 30.97 -44.29 -7.75
CA MET A 815 32.01 -43.85 -6.83
C MET A 815 32.52 -42.43 -7.18
N PRO A 816 33.36 -42.19 -8.20
CA PRO A 816 33.82 -40.82 -8.52
C PRO A 816 32.72 -39.81 -8.85
N ILE A 817 31.64 -40.21 -9.53
CA ILE A 817 30.65 -39.23 -9.99
C ILE A 817 29.56 -39.02 -8.94
N LEU A 818 28.81 -40.06 -8.58
CA LEU A 818 27.67 -39.91 -7.67
C LEU A 818 28.13 -39.61 -6.24
N LEU A 819 29.01 -40.44 -5.69
CA LEU A 819 29.43 -40.33 -4.29
C LEU A 819 30.19 -39.02 -4.03
N VAL A 820 31.17 -38.66 -4.86
CA VAL A 820 31.94 -37.41 -4.65
C VAL A 820 31.05 -36.16 -4.80
N ASN A 821 30.15 -36.12 -5.79
CA ASN A 821 29.23 -34.98 -5.93
C ASN A 821 28.23 -34.88 -4.78
N LEU A 822 27.77 -36.03 -4.24
CA LEU A 822 26.94 -36.05 -3.03
C LEU A 822 27.71 -35.53 -1.82
N MET A 823 28.99 -35.91 -1.67
CA MET A 823 29.86 -35.42 -0.59
C MET A 823 30.09 -33.91 -0.70
N ILE A 824 30.32 -33.39 -1.91
CA ILE A 824 30.43 -31.95 -2.16
C ILE A 824 29.11 -31.26 -1.82
N GLY A 825 27.97 -31.80 -2.26
CA GLY A 825 26.64 -31.23 -1.99
C GLY A 825 26.33 -31.13 -0.49
N LEU A 826 26.63 -32.18 0.27
CA LEU A 826 26.47 -32.19 1.74
C LEU A 826 27.43 -31.22 2.41
N ALA A 827 28.70 -31.20 2.00
CA ALA A 827 29.67 -30.23 2.53
C ALA A 827 29.24 -28.78 2.25
N VAL A 828 28.71 -28.47 1.06
CA VAL A 828 28.18 -27.15 0.72
C VAL A 828 26.95 -26.80 1.56
N GLY A 829 26.07 -27.79 1.81
CA GLY A 829 24.92 -27.65 2.72
C GLY A 829 25.35 -27.31 4.15
N ASP A 830 26.27 -28.09 4.70
CA ASP A 830 26.84 -27.90 6.05
C ASP A 830 27.52 -26.54 6.17
N ILE A 831 28.30 -26.12 5.15
CA ILE A 831 28.95 -24.80 5.13
C ILE A 831 27.90 -23.69 5.15
N ALA A 832 26.84 -23.78 4.36
CA ALA A 832 25.79 -22.77 4.31
C ALA A 832 25.03 -22.67 5.65
N GLU A 833 24.77 -23.78 6.32
CA GLU A 833 24.14 -23.81 7.64
C GLU A 833 25.07 -23.23 8.72
N VAL A 834 26.33 -23.65 8.74
CA VAL A 834 27.34 -23.14 9.68
C VAL A 834 27.57 -21.66 9.48
N GLN A 835 27.56 -21.13 8.25
CA GLN A 835 27.71 -19.70 7.99
C GLN A 835 26.52 -18.87 8.51
N ARG A 836 25.28 -19.37 8.42
CA ARG A 836 24.11 -18.70 9.01
C ARG A 836 24.20 -18.63 10.53
N ASN A 837 24.68 -19.71 11.15
CA ASN A 837 24.82 -19.82 12.61
C ASN A 837 26.19 -19.32 13.14
N ALA A 838 27.12 -18.94 12.25
CA ALA A 838 28.50 -18.60 12.59
C ALA A 838 28.59 -17.41 13.54
N ALA A 839 27.71 -16.42 13.37
CA ALA A 839 27.69 -15.25 14.25
C ALA A 839 27.36 -15.63 15.69
N LEU A 840 26.39 -16.54 15.90
CA LEU A 840 26.05 -17.08 17.22
C LEU A 840 27.15 -17.98 17.74
N LYS A 841 27.61 -18.95 16.95
CA LYS A 841 28.64 -19.92 17.34
C LYS A 841 29.95 -19.22 17.75
N ARG A 842 30.28 -18.10 17.10
CA ARG A 842 31.40 -17.22 17.47
C ARG A 842 31.21 -16.58 18.85
N ILE A 843 30.06 -15.95 19.07
CA ILE A 843 29.77 -15.26 20.34
C ILE A 843 29.66 -16.28 21.48
N ALA A 844 29.04 -17.43 21.23
CA ALA A 844 28.95 -18.55 22.17
C ALA A 844 30.33 -19.05 22.59
N MET A 845 31.22 -19.35 21.64
CA MET A 845 32.58 -19.81 21.94
C MET A 845 33.40 -18.77 22.73
N GLN A 846 33.18 -17.47 22.50
CA GLN A 846 33.80 -16.41 23.29
C GLN A 846 33.22 -16.34 24.72
N ILE A 847 31.92 -16.52 24.89
CA ILE A 847 31.26 -16.57 26.21
C ILE A 847 31.71 -17.80 26.98
N ASP A 848 31.78 -18.97 26.35
CA ASP A 848 32.25 -20.21 26.96
C ASP A 848 33.70 -20.07 27.44
N LEU A 849 34.56 -19.43 26.63
CA LEU A 849 35.93 -19.11 27.00
C LEU A 849 35.98 -18.21 28.23
N HIS A 850 35.20 -17.13 28.24
CA HIS A 850 35.17 -16.20 29.38
C HIS A 850 34.66 -16.89 30.63
N THR A 851 33.64 -17.73 30.53
CA THR A 851 33.09 -18.53 31.63
C THR A 851 34.16 -19.46 32.20
N ALA A 852 34.81 -20.26 31.36
CA ALA A 852 35.83 -21.21 31.78
C ALA A 852 37.10 -20.55 32.37
N LEU A 853 37.42 -19.33 31.92
CA LEU A 853 38.51 -18.53 32.49
C LEU A 853 38.10 -17.89 33.82
N GLU A 854 36.87 -17.35 33.94
CA GLU A 854 36.39 -16.74 35.18
C GLU A 854 36.31 -17.75 36.32
N ASP A 855 35.94 -19.00 36.03
CA ASP A 855 35.94 -20.10 37.02
C ASP A 855 37.34 -20.42 37.57
N LYS A 856 38.39 -20.18 36.79
CA LYS A 856 39.79 -20.52 37.15
C LYS A 856 40.58 -19.34 37.72
N LEU A 857 40.09 -18.10 37.57
CA LEU A 857 40.82 -16.90 37.97
C LEU A 857 40.56 -16.53 39.44
N PRO A 858 41.59 -16.06 40.18
CA PRO A 858 41.41 -15.64 41.56
C PRO A 858 40.47 -14.44 41.73
N TYR A 859 39.68 -14.44 42.81
CA TYR A 859 38.71 -13.38 43.13
C TYR A 859 39.34 -11.97 43.22
N TRP A 860 40.53 -11.85 43.82
CA TRP A 860 41.21 -10.55 43.98
C TRP A 860 41.53 -9.90 42.63
N PHE A 861 41.81 -10.71 41.61
CA PHE A 861 42.07 -10.25 40.25
C PHE A 861 40.76 -9.80 39.59
N MET A 862 39.68 -10.56 39.77
CA MET A 862 38.37 -10.25 39.21
C MET A 862 37.81 -8.91 39.73
N LYS A 863 37.93 -8.66 41.03
CA LYS A 863 37.48 -7.40 41.67
C LYS A 863 38.19 -6.16 41.11
N ARG A 864 39.42 -6.31 40.62
CA ARG A 864 40.22 -5.18 40.08
C ARG A 864 39.84 -4.84 38.64
N VAL A 865 39.38 -5.84 37.90
CA VAL A 865 39.23 -5.77 36.45
C VAL A 865 37.78 -5.55 36.03
N ASP A 866 36.82 -6.01 36.83
CA ASP A 866 35.39 -5.89 36.54
C ASP A 866 34.84 -4.48 36.80
N LYS A 867 34.03 -3.97 35.88
CA LYS A 867 33.44 -2.62 35.94
C LYS A 867 31.93 -2.71 35.76
N ARG A 868 31.17 -2.02 36.62
CA ARG A 868 29.70 -2.03 36.61
C ARG A 868 29.08 -1.28 35.43
N SER A 869 29.68 -0.15 35.02
CA SER A 869 29.24 0.58 33.83
C SER A 869 30.43 1.14 33.02
N ILE A 870 30.19 1.40 31.73
CA ILE A 870 31.13 2.10 30.85
C ILE A 870 30.41 3.26 30.18
N THR A 871 30.94 4.47 30.39
CA THR A 871 30.51 5.68 29.67
C THR A 871 31.32 5.84 28.38
N ILE A 872 30.66 5.88 27.23
CA ILE A 872 31.28 6.17 25.94
C ILE A 872 30.83 7.55 25.48
N TYR A 873 31.80 8.33 25.03
CA TYR A 873 31.59 9.63 24.39
C TYR A 873 31.78 9.45 22.88
N PRO A 874 30.70 9.40 22.07
CA PRO A 874 30.80 9.07 20.64
C PRO A 874 31.71 10.01 19.84
N ASN A 875 31.82 11.27 20.28
CA ASN A 875 32.54 12.33 19.57
C ASN A 875 33.98 12.56 20.07
N ARG A 876 34.47 11.78 21.05
CA ARG A 876 35.89 11.82 21.48
C ARG A 876 36.65 10.66 20.81
N LYS A 877 37.67 10.98 20.00
CA LYS A 877 38.57 9.98 19.41
C LYS A 877 39.47 9.39 20.51
N CYS A 878 39.33 8.09 20.79
CA CYS A 878 40.31 7.36 21.60
C CYS A 878 41.58 7.03 20.79
N SER A 879 42.73 6.97 21.47
CA SER A 879 44.07 6.86 20.88
C SER A 879 44.26 5.67 19.92
N ARG A 880 44.92 5.93 18.79
CA ARG A 880 45.09 5.09 17.59
C ARG A 880 45.91 3.79 17.77
N VAL A 881 46.54 3.55 18.92
CA VAL A 881 47.63 2.57 19.04
C VAL A 881 47.15 1.13 19.29
N ARG A 882 45.85 0.89 19.56
CA ARG A 882 45.35 -0.47 19.89
C ARG A 882 44.50 -1.13 18.78
N SER A 883 44.34 -0.52 17.60
CA SER A 883 43.39 -1.00 16.59
C SER A 883 43.96 -1.96 15.54
N ILE A 884 45.29 -2.07 15.39
CA ILE A 884 45.91 -2.81 14.27
C ILE A 884 45.74 -4.35 14.38
N LEU A 885 45.64 -4.90 15.60
CA LEU A 885 45.47 -6.35 15.82
C LEU A 885 44.01 -6.79 16.05
N THR A 886 43.04 -5.85 16.08
CA THR A 886 41.64 -6.17 16.42
C THR A 886 40.58 -5.54 15.51
N GLU A 887 40.94 -4.66 14.56
CA GLU A 887 40.00 -4.21 13.54
C GLU A 887 40.07 -5.09 12.29
N ASN A 888 39.41 -6.25 12.36
CA ASN A 888 39.07 -6.99 11.16
C ASN A 888 38.01 -6.21 10.37
N LYS A 889 38.47 -5.48 9.34
CA LYS A 889 37.63 -4.93 8.26
C LYS A 889 36.77 -5.98 7.54
N HIS A 890 36.99 -7.28 7.80
CA HIS A 890 36.21 -8.38 7.22
C HIS A 890 34.82 -8.63 7.82
N SER A 891 34.43 -7.95 8.92
CA SER A 891 33.03 -8.04 9.40
C SER A 891 32.02 -7.31 8.48
N THR A 892 32.49 -6.67 7.40
CA THR A 892 31.65 -5.93 6.45
C THR A 892 30.98 -6.82 5.39
N ARG A 893 31.42 -8.06 5.14
CA ARG A 893 30.79 -8.93 4.11
C ARG A 893 29.61 -9.75 4.64
N ASN A 894 29.69 -10.32 5.84
CA ASN A 894 28.56 -11.07 6.42
C ASN A 894 27.49 -10.18 7.06
N LEU A 895 27.77 -8.88 7.24
CA LEU A 895 26.76 -7.89 7.58
C LEU A 895 25.78 -7.67 6.42
N ILE A 896 26.19 -7.88 5.17
CA ILE A 896 25.43 -7.48 3.98
C ILE A 896 24.08 -8.23 3.92
N PHE A 897 24.01 -9.51 4.24
CA PHE A 897 22.76 -10.25 4.07
C PHE A 897 21.68 -9.88 5.11
N PHE A 898 22.04 -9.73 6.39
CA PHE A 898 21.10 -9.33 7.45
C PHE A 898 20.79 -7.83 7.44
N VAL A 899 21.78 -7.00 7.07
CA VAL A 899 21.59 -5.55 6.90
C VAL A 899 20.71 -5.25 5.70
N THR A 900 20.74 -6.04 4.62
CA THR A 900 19.85 -5.82 3.46
C THR A 900 18.38 -6.02 3.85
N PHE A 901 18.05 -7.07 4.62
CA PHE A 901 16.68 -7.31 5.09
C PHE A 901 16.20 -6.18 6.01
N LEU A 902 17.02 -5.77 6.98
CA LEU A 902 16.69 -4.69 7.91
C LEU A 902 16.60 -3.32 7.21
N ILE A 903 17.43 -3.06 6.19
CA ILE A 903 17.38 -1.84 5.38
C ILE A 903 16.06 -1.78 4.60
N ILE A 904 15.66 -2.89 3.96
CA ILE A 904 14.41 -2.95 3.19
C ILE A 904 13.21 -2.79 4.12
N GLU A 905 13.22 -3.43 5.30
CA GLU A 905 12.14 -3.27 6.29
C GLU A 905 12.04 -1.83 6.80
N ASN A 906 13.18 -1.18 7.08
CA ASN A 906 13.22 0.22 7.50
C ASN A 906 12.76 1.18 6.40
N GLU A 907 13.16 0.96 5.14
CA GLU A 907 12.70 1.79 4.03
C GLU A 907 11.20 1.55 3.75
N LEU A 908 10.68 0.33 3.92
CA LEU A 908 9.24 0.03 3.88
C LEU A 908 8.47 0.76 4.99
N LYS A 909 8.99 0.76 6.23
CA LYS A 909 8.39 1.52 7.34
C LYS A 909 8.34 3.02 7.05
N LYS A 910 9.39 3.56 6.44
CA LYS A 910 9.47 4.97 6.02
C LYS A 910 8.54 5.32 4.85
N GLN A 911 8.38 4.42 3.88
CA GLN A 911 7.39 4.59 2.81
C GLN A 911 5.97 4.54 3.38
N LYS A 912 5.70 3.64 4.33
CA LYS A 912 4.41 3.54 5.01
C LYS A 912 4.06 4.82 5.78
N SER A 913 5.01 5.43 6.49
CA SER A 913 4.74 6.70 7.19
C SER A 913 4.44 7.84 6.22
N ARG A 914 5.23 7.98 5.15
CA ARG A 914 4.99 8.97 4.08
C ARG A 914 3.63 8.81 3.40
N MET A 915 3.24 7.57 3.09
CA MET A 915 1.93 7.28 2.51
C MET A 915 0.79 7.66 3.45
N LYS A 916 0.93 7.41 4.77
CA LYS A 916 -0.07 7.77 5.76
C LYS A 916 -0.25 9.29 5.87
N GLU A 917 0.84 10.04 5.87
CA GLU A 917 0.82 11.51 5.86
C GLU A 917 0.14 12.05 4.59
N MET A 918 0.56 11.56 3.42
CA MET A 918 -0.02 11.94 2.13
C MET A 918 -1.51 11.64 2.08
N SER A 919 -1.96 10.47 2.57
CA SER A 919 -3.38 10.11 2.66
C SER A 919 -4.16 11.09 3.53
N SER A 920 -3.64 11.43 4.72
CA SER A 920 -4.30 12.38 5.62
C SER A 920 -4.41 13.78 5.01
N MET A 921 -3.39 14.22 4.27
CA MET A 921 -3.39 15.50 3.58
C MET A 921 -4.38 15.49 2.41
N LEU A 922 -4.44 14.39 1.66
CA LEU A 922 -5.37 14.21 0.55
C LEU A 922 -6.82 14.19 1.03
N GLU A 923 -7.11 13.56 2.17
CA GLU A 923 -8.45 13.60 2.80
C GLU A 923 -8.85 15.01 3.22
N LYS A 924 -7.94 15.76 3.87
CA LYS A 924 -8.15 17.17 4.20
C LYS A 924 -8.42 17.99 2.92
N GLN A 925 -7.60 17.85 1.88
CA GLN A 925 -7.77 18.54 0.60
C GLN A 925 -9.08 18.17 -0.10
N HIS A 926 -9.45 16.89 -0.09
CA HIS A 926 -10.71 16.42 -0.67
C HIS A 926 -11.93 17.02 0.03
N SER A 927 -11.88 17.14 1.36
CA SER A 927 -12.95 17.80 2.12
C SER A 927 -13.08 19.29 1.75
N LEU A 928 -11.95 19.97 1.51
CA LEU A 928 -11.93 21.37 1.07
C LEU A 928 -12.40 21.51 -0.39
N LEU A 929 -12.00 20.61 -1.29
CA LEU A 929 -12.46 20.59 -2.68
C LEU A 929 -13.97 20.37 -2.77
N LYS A 930 -14.52 19.46 -1.97
CA LYS A 930 -15.98 19.30 -1.84
C LYS A 930 -16.65 20.61 -1.43
N LEU A 931 -16.06 21.32 -0.46
CA LEU A 931 -16.56 22.62 -0.02
C LEU A 931 -16.45 23.69 -1.13
N ILE A 932 -15.39 23.67 -1.93
CA ILE A 932 -15.20 24.60 -3.07
C ILE A 932 -16.22 24.30 -4.17
N ILE A 933 -16.38 23.04 -4.59
CA ILE A 933 -17.33 22.64 -5.63
C ILE A 933 -18.76 22.99 -5.20
N GLN A 934 -19.10 22.76 -3.93
CA GLN A 934 -20.38 23.18 -3.36
C GLN A 934 -20.60 24.72 -3.42
N LYS A 935 -19.55 25.51 -3.68
CA LYS A 935 -19.53 26.97 -3.60
C LYS A 935 -19.01 27.66 -4.86
N MET A 936 -18.74 26.92 -5.92
CA MET A 936 -18.31 27.50 -7.19
C MET A 936 -19.56 28.07 -7.88
N GLU A 937 -19.57 29.38 -8.14
CA GLU A 937 -20.62 30.06 -8.91
C GLU A 937 -20.52 29.65 -10.38
N ILE A 938 -21.12 28.53 -10.76
CA ILE A 938 -21.24 28.12 -12.17
C ILE A 938 -22.45 28.84 -12.74
N THR A 939 -22.28 30.08 -13.18
CA THR A 939 -23.38 30.86 -13.80
C THR A 939 -23.36 30.81 -15.33
N SER A 940 -22.29 30.32 -15.98
CA SER A 940 -22.17 30.36 -17.44
C SER A 940 -22.25 29.00 -18.13
N GLU A 941 -21.94 27.89 -17.46
CA GLU A 941 -21.95 26.56 -18.09
C GLU A 941 -23.23 25.74 -17.81
N ALA A 942 -24.03 26.12 -16.79
CA ALA A 942 -25.30 25.44 -16.50
C ALA A 942 -26.41 25.91 -17.46
N ASP A 943 -26.44 27.20 -17.80
CA ASP A 943 -27.49 27.78 -18.65
C ASP A 943 -27.27 27.56 -20.15
N GLU A 944 -26.02 27.32 -20.59
CA GLU A 944 -25.71 27.11 -22.02
C GLU A 944 -26.02 25.69 -22.52
N CYS A 945 -26.38 24.74 -21.64
CA CYS A 945 -26.62 23.34 -22.02
C CYS A 945 -28.00 22.77 -21.61
N ASP A 946 -28.83 23.51 -20.87
CA ASP A 946 -30.12 23.00 -20.36
C ASP A 946 -31.36 23.60 -21.05
N GLY A 947 -31.19 24.36 -22.14
CA GLY A 947 -32.28 24.63 -23.09
C GLY A 947 -32.46 23.46 -24.08
N PRO A 948 -33.65 23.24 -24.66
CA PRO A 948 -33.79 22.27 -25.75
C PRO A 948 -32.96 22.78 -26.93
N VAL A 949 -31.72 22.27 -27.07
CA VAL A 949 -31.02 22.31 -28.35
C VAL A 949 -31.98 21.69 -29.33
N ASN A 950 -32.41 22.48 -30.31
CA ASN A 950 -33.25 22.06 -31.42
C ASN A 950 -32.67 20.77 -32.00
N VAL A 951 -33.17 19.60 -31.57
CA VAL A 951 -32.72 18.28 -32.02
C VAL A 951 -33.35 18.04 -33.40
N LYS A 952 -32.95 18.85 -34.37
CA LYS A 952 -33.16 18.59 -35.80
C LYS A 952 -31.89 18.11 -36.51
N ALA A 953 -30.79 17.92 -35.79
CA ALA A 953 -29.56 17.39 -36.41
C ALA A 953 -28.60 16.77 -35.39
N SER A 954 -28.97 15.66 -34.74
CA SER A 954 -27.95 14.79 -34.12
C SER A 954 -28.48 13.41 -33.76
N MET A 955 -28.57 12.52 -34.75
CA MET A 955 -28.21 11.11 -34.57
C MET A 955 -28.10 10.41 -35.94
N TRP A 956 -26.91 10.48 -36.53
CA TRP A 956 -26.11 9.38 -37.14
C TRP A 956 -24.99 10.04 -38.00
N PRO A 957 -23.72 9.65 -37.84
CA PRO A 957 -22.60 10.31 -38.50
C PRO A 957 -22.51 9.85 -39.97
N GLY A 958 -22.84 10.73 -40.90
CA GLY A 958 -22.47 10.59 -42.30
C GLY A 958 -21.00 10.93 -42.50
N LEU A 959 -20.25 10.01 -43.12
CA LEU A 959 -18.92 10.27 -43.66
C LEU A 959 -18.95 11.50 -44.60
N SER A 960 -18.26 12.56 -44.20
CA SER A 960 -17.44 13.36 -45.13
C SER A 960 -16.41 14.16 -44.34
N GLN A 961 -15.15 14.02 -44.74
CA GLN A 961 -13.98 14.64 -44.13
C GLN A 961 -14.07 16.17 -44.16
N VAL A 962 -14.06 16.85 -42.99
CA VAL A 962 -13.29 18.09 -42.77
C VAL A 962 -12.89 18.21 -41.29
N LYS A 963 -11.57 18.11 -41.06
CA LYS A 963 -10.71 18.66 -39.98
C LYS A 963 -11.17 18.60 -38.52
N ALA A 964 -10.35 17.87 -37.74
CA ALA A 964 -10.33 17.77 -36.29
C ALA A 964 -10.35 19.12 -35.56
N ARG A 965 -11.38 19.30 -34.71
CA ARG A 965 -11.34 20.15 -33.51
C ARG A 965 -12.14 19.49 -32.38
N GLY A 966 -11.42 19.17 -31.30
CA GLY A 966 -11.87 19.18 -29.90
C GLY A 966 -13.03 18.27 -29.49
N HIS A 967 -12.69 17.13 -28.87
CA HIS A 967 -13.62 16.40 -28.01
C HIS A 967 -14.18 17.29 -26.89
N THR A 968 -15.48 17.59 -26.91
CA THR A 968 -16.22 18.18 -25.78
C THR A 968 -17.16 17.12 -25.18
N VAL A 969 -16.55 16.09 -24.57
CA VAL A 969 -17.24 15.29 -23.57
C VAL A 969 -17.15 16.06 -22.26
N SER A 970 -18.27 16.36 -21.63
CA SER A 970 -18.29 17.05 -20.33
C SER A 970 -17.47 16.23 -19.31
N ARG A 971 -16.32 16.78 -18.91
CA ARG A 971 -15.35 16.14 -17.99
C ARG A 971 -15.93 15.86 -16.59
N TRP A 972 -17.14 16.33 -16.31
CA TRP A 972 -17.74 16.36 -14.97
C TRP A 972 -18.85 15.32 -14.74
N VAL A 973 -19.41 14.69 -15.78
CA VAL A 973 -20.42 13.62 -15.63
C VAL A 973 -19.89 12.39 -14.89
N PRO A 974 -18.64 11.93 -15.13
CA PRO A 974 -18.03 10.89 -14.31
C PRO A 974 -17.83 11.31 -12.85
N LEU A 975 -17.56 12.60 -12.60
CA LEU A 975 -17.34 13.14 -11.25
C LEU A 975 -18.67 13.24 -10.47
N MET A 976 -19.76 13.67 -11.11
CA MET A 976 -21.10 13.70 -10.51
C MET A 976 -21.60 12.28 -10.18
N LYS A 977 -21.39 11.30 -11.07
CA LYS A 977 -21.65 9.88 -10.78
C LYS A 977 -20.77 9.33 -9.64
N ALA A 978 -19.53 9.78 -9.51
CA ALA A 978 -18.64 9.39 -8.41
C ALA A 978 -19.02 10.02 -7.06
N ILE A 979 -19.67 11.19 -7.08
CA ILE A 979 -20.25 11.83 -5.89
C ILE A 979 -21.50 11.06 -5.43
N GLU A 980 -22.33 10.57 -6.37
CA GLU A 980 -23.52 9.78 -6.06
C GLU A 980 -23.20 8.34 -5.62
N SER A 981 -22.17 7.71 -6.16
CA SER A 981 -21.86 6.29 -5.88
C SER A 981 -21.32 6.01 -4.47
N LYS A 982 -20.96 7.04 -3.71
CA LYS A 982 -20.55 6.93 -2.29
C LYS A 982 -21.63 7.37 -1.29
N ARG A 983 -22.84 7.69 -1.76
CA ARG A 983 -24.00 8.05 -0.92
C ARG A 983 -24.99 6.89 -0.71
N LYS A 984 -24.60 5.66 -1.08
CA LYS A 984 -25.27 4.41 -0.70
C LYS A 984 -24.53 3.73 0.44
#